data_AF-A0AAU3K458-F1
#
_entry.id   AF-A0AAU3K458-F1
#
_cell.length_a   1.000
_cell.length_b   1.000
_cell.length_c   1.000
_cell.angle_alpha   90.00
_cell.angle_beta   90.00
_cell.angle_gamma   90.00
#
_symmetry.space_group_name_H-M   'P 1'
#
loop_
_entity.id
_entity.type
_entity.pdbx_description
1 polymer ?
#
loop_
_entity_poly.entity_id
_entity_poly.type
_entity_poly.pdbx_seq_one_letter_code
_entity_poly.pdbx_strand_id
1 'polypeptide(L)'
;MAQAPRPSMRQLIQQRRRAGFVGRSAERAAFRANFDLPPDDERHHFRFHVHGNAGVGKTFLVRELEQQAKERGALTVYVDEGAGGVPEALAVMCRQFAAQGRRFKELERLLAAHRERRHEAESAVASLEPQPESASAAGPSAGSLAAARIGLVGAGLIPVVGPFAGALDADRIAQGADRVRAGIAARLRNQDDVQLVLAPERVLTPVLLAELDDLCAAVPWIVLFLDTYERTGPFLDGWLHDIMTTDRYGDLSFPANLVLVTAGQRPFDTGRWGGFADFVTEVPLGPFTEAEARGLLADRGVTDEPVVEEVLRLTGGLPVLVSTLAAARPADPDDIGDPSATAVERFLKWESDPLRRAAALACALPRRLDADIFRAALPAPAQARNEAELDLLFTWLRELPFVSDRGDRVQYHDVVRAPMLRLQRRRSPRRWAEQHSRLADTFAGWRAEAEVPLPAVELWATEEWRELRFAESYHLLCASPRTALPLVLRDVVDACDHGEVVARRLARVLVEAGDDNEASAVRSWGHDLLEALADDAAGGDSDPRGGEGGGEESETGGVLRALALLLGRAGLDARGQAVARMLRGRELRLSGAYERALGEYEQALALDPELERAYYGRGVTRAEQRDYAAAIADLDHADRLAPDTARVLFVRGDYHRILGHHEEAVRDLDRAVALGPDLAGAWASRGVTRHGTGDIEQALADLDRALELDPEHVWALVRRARVHRSREERDRQFADLDRAVALGPELAWVWCQRGDALRVAGRDTEALADYDRALELDPAYASAYASRGVSHSRLGRHEGGLADLDRALALHPAYPWALVQRSVVHRRTDGYAASYEDADRAVELEPESAWALWNRGEALRCLGRFEEARADLDRALALSPDSVWAVGCRGAVLHELRLYGEALADLDRAVALDPDGAWQLMRRIMTLLAVGRPEDARTDLHRYLVIGDDLAWAHHTLAQLHLLDGRHQDAAAALAEAARLGLVEPAGLEELTRTQRRAGEWRAARETADRMRALHEAGGVFCLALAIAGERGQDAARPVWREADRLASGWELTEGASDFLHAVIAAGLGDWADLDEHLAGLLTGVREWVDVAWLADLLGELARAPGGTPEEAERLAVRLARVREARDAICGRYAP
;
A
#
# COMPACT_ATOMS: atom_id res chain seq x y z
N MET A 1 51.22 52.49 -14.63
CA MET A 1 51.97 51.45 -13.89
C MET A 1 52.78 52.11 -12.79
N ALA A 2 52.27 52.12 -11.56
CA ALA A 2 53.06 52.43 -10.36
C ALA A 2 53.59 51.09 -9.82
N GLN A 3 54.91 50.96 -9.66
CA GLN A 3 55.54 49.74 -9.15
C GLN A 3 55.10 49.48 -7.70
N ALA A 4 54.53 48.31 -7.45
CA ALA A 4 54.24 47.85 -6.09
C ALA A 4 55.56 47.78 -5.28
N PRO A 5 55.57 48.21 -4.00
CA PRO A 5 56.78 48.22 -3.20
C PRO A 5 57.31 46.79 -2.95
N ARG A 6 58.63 46.60 -3.08
CA ARG A 6 59.28 45.31 -2.78
C ARG A 6 59.04 44.92 -1.32
N PRO A 7 58.62 43.67 -1.04
CA PRO A 7 58.32 43.24 0.33
C PRO A 7 59.57 43.30 1.21
N SER A 8 59.40 43.81 2.43
CA SER A 8 60.48 43.92 3.42
C SER A 8 60.97 42.53 3.87
N MET A 9 62.23 42.45 4.32
CA MET A 9 62.79 41.22 4.88
C MET A 9 61.96 40.67 6.06
N ARG A 10 61.31 41.54 6.84
CA ARG A 10 60.39 41.15 7.93
C ARG A 10 59.11 40.50 7.39
N GLN A 11 58.58 40.97 6.27
CA GLN A 11 57.44 40.37 5.56
C GLN A 11 57.82 39.03 4.91
N LEU A 12 59.02 38.91 4.34
CA LEU A 12 59.53 37.66 3.78
C LEU A 12 59.86 36.61 4.87
N ILE A 13 60.37 37.02 6.03
CA ILE A 13 60.60 36.15 7.19
C ILE A 13 59.27 35.72 7.84
N GLN A 14 58.28 36.62 7.91
CA GLN A 14 56.92 36.27 8.31
C GLN A 14 56.30 35.29 7.31
N GLN A 15 56.38 35.51 6.00
CA GLN A 15 55.93 34.57 4.98
C GLN A 15 56.61 33.20 5.12
N ARG A 16 57.93 33.15 5.35
CA ARG A 16 58.68 31.88 5.52
C ARG A 16 58.40 31.16 6.84
N ARG A 17 58.09 31.86 7.93
CA ARG A 17 57.59 31.24 9.19
C ARG A 17 56.12 30.78 9.08
N ARG A 18 55.38 31.27 8.08
CA ARG A 18 53.93 31.04 7.88
C ARG A 18 53.61 29.95 6.84
N ALA A 19 54.59 29.50 6.06
CA ALA A 19 54.44 28.36 5.15
C ALA A 19 54.17 27.01 5.85
N GLY A 20 54.15 26.98 7.20
CA GLY A 20 53.99 25.78 8.02
C GLY A 20 52.57 25.52 8.56
N PHE A 21 51.52 25.94 7.86
CA PHE A 21 50.15 25.48 8.14
C PHE A 21 49.63 24.69 6.94
N VAL A 22 49.83 23.38 7.03
CA VAL A 22 49.22 22.39 6.14
C VAL A 22 47.88 21.96 6.75
N GLY A 23 46.78 22.30 6.08
CA GLY A 23 45.42 21.93 6.48
C GLY A 23 44.36 22.94 6.07
N ARG A 24 43.10 22.49 5.95
CA ARG A 24 41.91 23.30 5.64
C ARG A 24 41.96 24.04 4.31
N SER A 25 42.62 23.42 3.31
CA SER A 25 42.85 24.01 1.99
C SER A 25 41.55 24.27 1.24
N ALA A 26 40.55 23.40 1.41
CA ALA A 26 39.25 23.53 0.76
C ALA A 26 38.46 24.72 1.34
N GLU A 27 38.40 24.83 2.66
CA GLU A 27 37.70 25.90 3.40
C GLU A 27 38.33 27.27 3.08
N ARG A 28 39.67 27.34 3.05
CA ARG A 28 40.41 28.55 2.67
C ARG A 28 40.24 28.90 1.19
N ALA A 29 40.13 27.89 0.32
CA ALA A 29 39.90 28.11 -1.11
C ALA A 29 38.48 28.63 -1.37
N ALA A 30 37.47 28.07 -0.69
CA ALA A 30 36.08 28.51 -0.78
C ALA A 30 35.92 29.96 -0.34
N PHE A 31 36.47 30.34 0.83
CA PHE A 31 36.44 31.72 1.29
C PHE A 31 37.16 32.68 0.32
N ARG A 32 38.31 32.26 -0.22
CA ARG A 32 39.07 33.09 -1.18
C ARG A 32 38.35 33.26 -2.52
N ALA A 33 37.65 32.23 -2.99
CA ALA A 33 36.91 32.26 -4.25
C ALA A 33 35.72 33.23 -4.19
N ASN A 34 35.13 33.42 -3.00
CA ASN A 34 34.01 34.33 -2.81
C ASN A 34 34.32 35.79 -3.21
N PHE A 35 35.57 36.24 -3.02
CA PHE A 35 36.02 37.59 -3.41
C PHE A 35 36.27 37.75 -4.92
N ASP A 36 36.31 36.65 -5.67
CA ASP A 36 36.44 36.64 -7.13
C ASP A 36 35.06 36.65 -7.83
N LEU A 37 33.97 36.47 -7.07
CA LEU A 37 32.59 36.51 -7.55
C LEU A 37 31.98 37.90 -7.28
N PRO A 38 31.26 38.50 -8.25
CA PRO A 38 30.55 39.74 -8.00
C PRO A 38 29.35 39.48 -7.07
N PRO A 39 28.93 40.45 -6.22
CA PRO A 39 27.87 40.22 -5.22
C PRO A 39 26.48 39.87 -5.76
N ASP A 40 26.21 40.10 -7.05
CA ASP A 40 24.98 39.73 -7.75
C ASP A 40 25.00 38.30 -8.33
N ASP A 41 26.13 37.60 -8.24
CA ASP A 41 26.23 36.18 -8.61
C ASP A 41 25.58 35.32 -7.51
N GLU A 42 24.66 34.42 -7.89
CA GLU A 42 23.95 33.52 -6.96
C GLU A 42 24.89 32.63 -6.14
N ARG A 43 26.14 32.43 -6.58
CA ARG A 43 27.17 31.66 -5.86
C ARG A 43 27.95 32.51 -4.85
N HIS A 44 27.73 33.82 -4.79
CA HIS A 44 28.33 34.69 -3.79
C HIS A 44 27.63 34.51 -2.45
N HIS A 45 28.39 34.13 -1.42
CA HIS A 45 27.85 33.90 -0.08
C HIS A 45 28.23 35.06 0.84
N PHE A 46 27.23 35.67 1.48
CA PHE A 46 27.41 36.86 2.33
C PHE A 46 27.87 36.51 3.76
N ARG A 47 27.72 35.23 4.18
CA ARG A 47 28.14 34.77 5.50
C ARG A 47 28.90 33.45 5.45
N PHE A 48 29.96 33.35 6.24
CA PHE A 48 30.67 32.10 6.54
C PHE A 48 30.51 31.77 8.03
N HIS A 49 30.00 30.58 8.33
CA HIS A 49 29.82 30.09 9.70
C HIS A 49 30.81 28.96 10.00
N VAL A 50 31.92 29.30 10.65
CA VAL A 50 32.94 28.34 11.09
C VAL A 50 32.51 27.72 12.40
N HIS A 51 32.27 26.41 12.41
CA HIS A 51 31.89 25.71 13.64
C HIS A 51 32.63 24.40 13.84
N GLY A 52 32.68 23.94 15.08
CA GLY A 52 33.36 22.69 15.43
C GLY A 52 33.77 22.68 16.89
N ASN A 53 34.17 21.53 17.42
CA ASN A 53 34.47 21.38 18.85
C ASN A 53 35.75 22.12 19.27
N ALA A 54 36.04 22.19 20.57
CA ALA A 54 37.28 22.81 21.04
C ALA A 54 38.51 22.06 20.51
N GLY A 55 39.57 22.79 20.14
CA GLY A 55 40.84 22.18 19.70
C GLY A 55 40.92 21.76 18.22
N VAL A 56 39.86 21.96 17.42
CA VAL A 56 39.83 21.66 15.96
C VAL A 56 40.50 22.73 15.07
N GLY A 57 41.09 23.77 15.67
CA GLY A 57 41.85 24.79 14.93
C GLY A 57 41.05 26.02 14.47
N LYS A 58 39.83 26.24 14.99
CA LYS A 58 38.94 27.36 14.60
C LYS A 58 39.62 28.73 14.60
N THR A 59 40.18 29.15 15.74
CA THR A 59 40.84 30.45 15.91
C THR A 59 42.02 30.63 14.95
N PHE A 60 42.71 29.55 14.59
CA PHE A 60 43.80 29.61 13.62
C PHE A 60 43.25 29.84 12.20
N LEU A 61 42.22 29.09 11.80
CA LEU A 61 41.56 29.27 10.50
C LEU A 61 41.02 30.69 10.35
N VAL A 62 40.28 31.20 11.34
CA VAL A 62 39.68 32.54 11.30
C VAL A 62 40.74 33.64 11.11
N ARG A 63 41.88 33.56 11.80
CA ARG A 63 43.01 34.50 11.60
C ARG A 63 43.62 34.41 10.21
N GLU A 64 43.63 33.22 9.63
CA GLU A 64 44.13 33.02 8.27
C GLU A 64 43.15 33.58 7.22
N LEU A 65 41.85 33.41 7.43
CA LEU A 65 40.81 34.04 6.61
C LEU A 65 40.90 35.58 6.69
N GLU A 66 41.15 36.15 7.88
CA GLU A 66 41.37 37.59 8.05
C GLU A 66 42.54 38.10 7.22
N GLN A 67 43.65 37.35 7.20
CA GLN A 67 44.81 37.71 6.40
C GLN A 67 44.53 37.61 4.90
N GLN A 68 43.79 36.59 4.45
CA GLN A 68 43.37 36.45 3.05
C GLN A 68 42.48 37.61 2.60
N ALA A 69 41.54 38.04 3.45
CA ALA A 69 40.71 39.20 3.18
C ALA A 69 41.54 40.48 3.00
N LYS A 70 42.53 40.73 3.88
CA LYS A 70 43.46 41.87 3.75
C LYS A 70 44.26 41.82 2.45
N GLU A 71 44.71 40.65 2.01
CA GLU A 71 45.43 40.47 0.75
C GLU A 71 44.58 40.79 -0.48
N ARG A 72 43.25 40.63 -0.38
CA ARG A 72 42.28 41.07 -1.40
C ARG A 72 41.90 42.54 -1.31
N GLY A 73 42.56 43.30 -0.44
CA GLY A 73 42.29 44.73 -0.25
C GLY A 73 41.05 45.02 0.60
N ALA A 74 40.54 44.03 1.34
CA ALA A 74 39.41 44.24 2.23
C ALA A 74 39.83 44.99 3.51
N LEU A 75 38.94 45.83 4.03
CA LEU A 75 39.03 46.30 5.42
C LEU A 75 38.46 45.23 6.34
N THR A 76 39.20 44.83 7.37
CA THR A 76 38.76 43.75 8.27
C THR A 76 38.55 44.25 9.68
N VAL A 77 37.56 43.70 10.36
CA VAL A 77 37.33 43.95 11.78
C VAL A 77 37.18 42.63 12.52
N TYR A 78 37.73 42.55 13.72
CA TYR A 78 37.68 41.38 14.59
C TYR A 78 37.01 41.72 15.92
N VAL A 79 35.89 41.08 16.24
CA VAL A 79 35.18 41.19 17.52
C VAL A 79 35.27 39.85 18.24
N ASP A 80 35.78 39.88 19.47
CA ASP A 80 35.93 38.71 20.34
C ASP A 80 34.98 38.76 21.54
N GLU A 81 35.19 37.88 22.50
CA GLU A 81 34.44 37.80 23.76
C GLU A 81 34.55 39.04 24.67
N GLY A 82 35.37 40.04 24.31
CA GLY A 82 35.47 41.31 25.03
C GLY A 82 34.29 42.25 24.80
N ALA A 83 33.42 41.98 23.83
CA ALA A 83 32.19 42.73 23.61
C ALA A 83 31.02 42.16 24.43
N GLY A 84 30.41 42.98 25.29
CA GLY A 84 29.28 42.59 26.13
C GLY A 84 27.89 42.95 25.58
N GLY A 85 27.83 43.54 24.38
CA GLY A 85 26.61 44.05 23.76
C GLY A 85 26.87 44.64 22.37
N VAL A 86 25.79 44.98 21.64
CA VAL A 86 25.87 45.59 20.30
C VAL A 86 26.68 46.91 20.32
N PRO A 87 26.44 47.89 21.22
CA PRO A 87 27.20 49.14 21.23
C PRO A 87 28.71 48.94 21.47
N GLU A 88 29.08 47.98 22.32
CA GLU A 88 30.47 47.62 22.57
C GLU A 88 31.13 46.99 21.35
N ALA A 89 30.42 46.11 20.63
CA ALA A 89 30.87 45.54 19.37
C ALA A 89 31.06 46.64 18.31
N LEU A 90 30.10 47.56 18.15
CA LEU A 90 30.22 48.71 17.24
C LEU A 90 31.41 49.60 17.58
N ALA A 91 31.68 49.82 18.86
CA ALA A 91 32.85 50.57 19.27
C ALA A 91 34.17 49.86 18.97
N VAL A 92 34.23 48.52 19.06
CA VAL A 92 35.37 47.74 18.58
C VAL A 92 35.55 47.96 17.08
N MET A 93 34.46 47.91 16.32
CA MET A 93 34.47 48.16 14.87
C MET A 93 35.01 49.55 14.53
N CYS A 94 34.48 50.63 15.12
CA CYS A 94 34.96 52.00 14.87
C CYS A 94 36.46 52.15 15.18
N ARG A 95 36.94 51.58 16.30
CA ARG A 95 38.37 51.65 16.65
C ARG A 95 39.25 50.95 15.61
N GLN A 96 38.81 49.79 15.10
CA GLN A 96 39.59 49.02 14.14
C GLN A 96 39.54 49.61 12.73
N PHE A 97 38.40 50.18 12.30
CA PHE A 97 38.34 50.96 11.06
C PHE A 97 39.20 52.22 11.16
N ALA A 98 39.18 52.92 12.29
CA ALA A 98 40.02 54.10 12.52
C ALA A 98 41.51 53.78 12.46
N ALA A 99 41.93 52.64 13.01
CA ALA A 99 43.30 52.13 12.91
C ALA A 99 43.71 51.81 11.45
N GLN A 100 42.74 51.54 10.58
CA GLN A 100 42.93 51.34 9.13
C GLN A 100 42.70 52.63 8.32
N GLY A 101 42.59 53.79 8.99
CA GLY A 101 42.50 55.10 8.34
C GLY A 101 41.11 55.47 7.84
N ARG A 102 40.04 54.87 8.39
CA ARG A 102 38.63 55.18 8.07
C ARG A 102 37.85 55.43 9.35
N ARG A 103 37.30 56.64 9.52
CA ARG A 103 36.58 57.01 10.75
C ARG A 103 35.10 57.23 10.47
N PHE A 104 34.27 56.62 11.30
CA PHE A 104 32.82 56.77 11.33
C PHE A 104 32.48 57.87 12.31
N LYS A 105 32.51 59.12 11.83
CA LYS A 105 32.50 60.30 12.69
C LYS A 105 31.17 60.43 13.42
N GLU A 106 30.08 60.14 12.73
CA GLU A 106 28.75 60.28 13.32
C GLU A 106 28.44 59.12 14.26
N LEU A 107 28.81 57.89 13.89
CA LEU A 107 28.69 56.73 14.79
C LEU A 107 29.59 56.86 16.03
N GLU A 108 30.84 57.32 15.89
CA GLU A 108 31.73 57.57 17.04
C GLU A 108 31.14 58.63 17.99
N ARG A 109 30.52 59.70 17.44
CA ARG A 109 29.84 60.74 18.22
C ARG A 109 28.65 60.16 19.01
N LEU A 110 27.81 59.36 18.36
CA LEU A 110 26.65 58.74 19.00
C LEU A 110 27.04 57.65 20.00
N LEU A 111 28.10 56.88 19.75
CA LEU A 111 28.63 55.91 20.72
C LEU A 111 29.22 56.60 21.96
N ALA A 112 29.87 57.76 21.79
CA ALA A 112 30.33 58.56 22.92
C ALA A 112 29.15 59.12 23.73
N ALA A 113 28.13 59.67 23.05
CA ALA A 113 26.90 60.13 23.67
C ALA A 113 26.18 58.98 24.39
N HIS A 114 26.06 57.79 23.79
CA HIS A 114 25.48 56.61 24.42
C HIS A 114 26.19 56.25 25.72
N ARG A 115 27.53 56.22 25.74
CA ARG A 115 28.29 55.92 26.96
C ARG A 115 28.08 56.96 28.05
N GLU A 116 28.08 58.23 27.69
CA GLU A 116 27.82 59.33 28.63
C GLU A 116 26.40 59.24 29.20
N ARG A 117 25.38 59.10 28.34
CA ARG A 117 23.97 58.98 28.74
C ARG A 117 23.68 57.71 29.52
N ARG A 118 24.32 56.60 29.17
CA ARG A 118 24.23 55.34 29.91
C ARG A 118 24.81 55.51 31.31
N HIS A 119 25.94 56.19 31.45
CA HIS A 119 26.53 56.49 32.76
C HIS A 119 25.65 57.47 33.58
N GLU A 120 25.05 58.47 32.93
CA GLU A 120 24.03 59.35 33.55
C GLU A 120 22.77 58.57 33.98
N ALA A 121 22.31 57.60 33.18
CA ALA A 121 21.17 56.75 33.50
C ALA A 121 21.48 55.75 34.62
N GLU A 122 22.65 55.12 34.60
CA GLU A 122 23.13 54.21 35.65
C GLU A 122 23.28 54.94 37.00
N SER A 123 23.80 56.18 36.99
CA SER A 123 23.88 57.01 38.20
C SER A 123 22.51 57.53 38.67
N ALA A 124 21.59 57.86 37.74
CA ALA A 124 20.20 58.19 38.05
C ALA A 124 19.46 57.00 38.68
N VAL A 125 19.69 55.78 38.21
CA VAL A 125 19.13 54.56 38.78
C VAL A 125 19.76 54.23 40.13
N ALA A 126 21.07 54.41 40.30
CA ALA A 126 21.73 54.22 41.59
C ALA A 126 21.18 55.16 42.68
N SER A 127 20.65 56.33 42.30
CA SER A 127 19.95 57.24 43.24
C SER A 127 18.55 56.80 43.67
N LEU A 128 17.99 55.73 43.07
CA LEU A 128 16.75 55.07 43.50
C LEU A 128 16.99 53.94 44.52
N GLU A 129 18.25 53.55 44.76
CA GLU A 129 18.62 52.68 45.88
C GLU A 129 18.73 53.53 47.17
N PRO A 130 18.07 53.17 48.29
CA PRO A 130 18.16 53.96 49.51
C PRO A 130 19.53 53.79 50.15
N GLN A 131 20.17 54.92 50.53
CA GLN A 131 21.46 54.90 51.23
C GLN A 131 21.34 54.26 52.63
N PRO A 132 22.38 53.55 53.11
CA PRO A 132 22.31 52.82 54.38
C PRO A 132 22.68 53.74 55.55
N GLU A 133 21.68 54.28 56.27
CA GLU A 133 21.92 54.83 57.61
C GLU A 133 20.85 54.42 58.64
N SER A 134 21.39 53.87 59.75
CA SER A 134 20.81 53.71 61.08
C SER A 134 19.69 52.68 61.32
N ALA A 135 19.91 51.88 62.35
CA ALA A 135 19.09 50.77 62.79
C ALA A 135 17.83 51.23 63.55
N SER A 136 16.63 50.86 63.07
CA SER A 136 15.57 50.23 63.91
C SER A 136 14.32 49.84 63.10
N ALA A 137 13.85 48.61 63.36
CA ALA A 137 12.48 48.09 63.26
C ALA A 137 11.56 48.50 62.09
N ALA A 138 11.87 47.97 60.89
CA ALA A 138 10.97 47.39 59.87
C ALA A 138 11.69 47.50 58.51
N GLY A 139 12.45 46.46 58.15
CA GLY A 139 13.17 46.45 56.87
C GLY A 139 12.21 46.44 55.68
N PRO A 140 12.49 47.16 54.58
CA PRO A 140 11.77 46.97 53.33
C PRO A 140 12.03 45.54 52.81
N SER A 141 11.01 44.91 52.24
CA SER A 141 11.08 43.51 51.81
C SER A 141 12.13 43.31 50.71
N ALA A 142 12.84 42.18 50.75
CA ALA A 142 13.80 41.77 49.71
C ALA A 142 13.23 41.81 48.27
N GLY A 143 11.91 41.92 48.11
CA GLY A 143 11.23 42.06 46.83
C GLY A 143 11.42 43.42 46.12
N SER A 144 11.66 44.53 46.83
CA SER A 144 11.82 45.84 46.17
C SER A 144 13.18 46.00 45.49
N LEU A 145 14.24 45.46 46.10
CA LEU A 145 15.61 45.48 45.59
C LEU A 145 15.79 44.48 44.42
N ALA A 146 15.13 43.32 44.51
CA ALA A 146 15.05 42.36 43.42
C ALA A 146 14.26 42.91 42.22
N ALA A 147 13.12 43.57 42.46
CA ALA A 147 12.32 44.17 41.39
C ALA A 147 13.04 45.31 40.65
N ALA A 148 13.84 46.13 41.36
CA ALA A 148 14.65 47.17 40.75
C ALA A 148 15.74 46.60 39.83
N ARG A 149 16.46 45.56 40.27
CA ARG A 149 17.48 44.87 39.45
C ARG A 149 16.89 44.12 38.26
N ILE A 150 15.73 43.47 38.45
CA ILE A 150 14.99 42.80 37.37
C ILE A 150 14.50 43.83 36.34
N GLY A 151 14.02 45.00 36.77
CA GLY A 151 13.65 46.10 35.88
C GLY A 151 14.82 46.65 35.07
N LEU A 152 16.03 46.68 35.63
CA LEU A 152 17.25 47.13 34.94
C LEU A 152 17.73 46.14 33.87
N VAL A 153 17.59 44.84 34.15
CA VAL A 153 17.84 43.77 33.16
C VAL A 153 16.79 43.81 32.04
N GLY A 154 15.51 43.98 32.38
CA GLY A 154 14.42 44.11 31.41
C GLY A 154 14.48 45.41 30.56
N ALA A 155 15.17 46.45 31.04
CA ALA A 155 15.39 47.71 30.33
C ALA A 155 16.75 47.78 29.59
N GLY A 156 17.55 46.72 29.60
CA GLY A 156 18.81 46.64 28.84
C GLY A 156 20.02 47.40 29.43
N LEU A 157 19.94 47.87 30.68
CA LEU A 157 20.95 48.73 31.30
C LEU A 157 22.10 48.00 31.99
N ILE A 158 21.91 46.73 32.35
CA ILE A 158 22.95 45.89 32.96
C ILE A 158 23.13 44.66 32.07
N PRO A 159 24.38 44.27 31.71
CA PRO A 159 24.61 43.09 30.91
C PRO A 159 24.13 41.83 31.63
N VAL A 160 23.45 40.94 30.90
CA VAL A 160 23.06 39.63 31.43
C VAL A 160 24.30 38.75 31.51
N VAL A 161 24.81 38.52 32.71
CA VAL A 161 25.92 37.59 32.96
C VAL A 161 25.46 36.54 33.97
N GLY A 162 25.41 35.27 33.55
CA GLY A 162 25.19 34.13 34.45
C GLY A 162 23.72 33.78 34.77
N PRO A 163 23.50 32.77 35.63
CA PRO A 163 22.51 31.68 35.48
C PRO A 163 21.05 32.02 35.82
N PHE A 164 20.62 33.27 35.70
CA PHE A 164 19.29 33.72 36.15
C PHE A 164 18.27 34.00 35.03
N ALA A 165 18.53 33.55 33.80
CA ALA A 165 17.59 33.79 32.69
C ALA A 165 16.35 32.87 32.69
N GLY A 166 16.34 31.79 33.47
CA GLY A 166 15.37 30.69 33.29
C GLY A 166 14.12 30.67 34.19
N ALA A 167 13.95 31.58 35.15
CA ALA A 167 12.86 31.44 36.13
C ALA A 167 12.34 32.79 36.65
N LEU A 168 11.82 33.65 35.78
CA LEU A 168 11.21 34.93 36.18
C LEU A 168 9.90 35.20 35.43
N ASP A 169 8.92 35.72 36.17
CA ASP A 169 7.57 36.04 35.70
C ASP A 169 7.58 37.26 34.74
N ALA A 170 7.08 37.08 33.52
CA ALA A 170 7.16 38.06 32.43
C ALA A 170 6.48 39.40 32.79
N ASP A 171 5.38 39.34 33.56
CA ASP A 171 4.65 40.53 33.99
C ASP A 171 5.43 41.36 35.01
N ARG A 172 6.26 40.72 35.84
CA ARG A 172 7.12 41.43 36.82
C ARG A 172 8.33 42.08 36.15
N ILE A 173 8.86 41.45 35.09
CA ILE A 173 9.92 42.03 34.25
C ILE A 173 9.38 43.26 33.51
N ALA A 174 8.19 43.15 32.90
CA ALA A 174 7.55 44.25 32.20
C ALA A 174 7.26 45.45 33.12
N GLN A 175 6.66 45.21 34.30
CA GLN A 175 6.36 46.28 35.26
C GLN A 175 7.62 46.93 35.87
N GLY A 176 8.69 46.16 36.07
CA GLY A 176 9.99 46.68 36.50
C GLY A 176 10.66 47.53 35.42
N ALA A 177 10.64 47.06 34.18
CA ALA A 177 11.19 47.76 33.02
C ALA A 177 10.45 49.07 32.74
N ASP A 178 9.12 49.11 32.89
CA ASP A 178 8.32 50.33 32.68
C ASP A 178 8.61 51.42 33.73
N ARG A 179 8.87 51.05 35.00
CA ARG A 179 9.28 52.03 36.02
C ARG A 179 10.68 52.60 35.77
N VAL A 180 11.62 51.75 35.37
CA VAL A 180 12.98 52.17 35.02
C VAL A 180 12.96 53.07 33.78
N ARG A 181 12.17 52.71 32.76
CA ARG A 181 11.92 53.50 31.55
C ARG A 181 11.32 54.87 31.88
N ALA A 182 10.33 54.94 32.77
CA ALA A 182 9.75 56.22 33.22
C ALA A 182 10.75 57.08 34.01
N GLY A 183 11.59 56.48 34.87
CA GLY A 183 12.61 57.18 35.65
C GLY A 183 13.75 57.78 34.79
N ILE A 184 14.11 57.09 33.69
CA ILE A 184 15.11 57.55 32.72
C ILE A 184 14.53 58.65 31.83
N ALA A 185 13.29 58.49 31.36
CA ALA A 185 12.58 59.49 30.57
C ALA A 185 12.37 60.82 31.31
N ALA A 186 12.30 60.81 32.64
CA ALA A 186 12.16 62.00 33.46
C ALA A 186 13.47 62.82 33.64
N ARG A 187 14.65 62.23 33.37
CA ARG A 187 15.96 62.85 33.59
C ARG A 187 16.75 63.17 32.32
N LEU A 188 16.50 62.44 31.24
CA LEU A 188 17.10 62.72 29.93
C LEU A 188 16.34 63.84 29.22
N ARG A 189 17.07 64.68 28.47
CA ARG A 189 16.58 65.97 27.99
C ARG A 189 15.63 65.88 26.78
N ASN A 190 15.69 64.79 26.02
CA ASN A 190 14.86 64.55 24.84
C ASN A 190 14.61 63.05 24.63
N GLN A 191 13.66 62.73 23.74
CA GLN A 191 13.24 61.36 23.45
C GLN A 191 14.33 60.54 22.73
N ASP A 192 15.20 61.19 21.97
CA ASP A 192 16.30 60.55 21.24
C ASP A 192 17.39 60.03 22.19
N ASP A 193 17.74 60.79 23.24
CA ASP A 193 18.66 60.37 24.29
C ASP A 193 18.11 59.18 25.08
N VAL A 194 16.78 59.12 25.28
CA VAL A 194 16.10 57.99 25.94
C VAL A 194 16.19 56.72 25.08
N GLN A 195 15.95 56.83 23.78
CA GLN A 195 16.11 55.68 22.87
C GLN A 195 17.57 55.25 22.75
N LEU A 196 18.50 56.19 22.71
CA LEU A 196 19.93 55.89 22.66
C LEU A 196 20.40 55.10 23.89
N VAL A 197 19.72 55.20 25.03
CA VAL A 197 20.05 54.43 26.24
C VAL A 197 19.31 53.09 26.33
N LEU A 198 18.01 53.07 25.99
CA LEU A 198 17.14 51.91 26.21
C LEU A 198 17.08 50.92 25.04
N ALA A 199 17.32 51.40 23.82
CA ALA A 199 17.36 50.60 22.61
C ALA A 199 18.47 51.17 21.69
N PRO A 200 19.73 51.20 22.16
CA PRO A 200 20.83 51.85 21.45
C PRO A 200 21.00 51.34 20.03
N GLU A 201 20.72 50.06 19.78
CA GLU A 201 20.79 49.43 18.47
C GLU A 201 19.83 50.08 17.46
N ARG A 202 18.68 50.63 17.88
CA ARG A 202 17.74 51.33 16.97
C ARG A 202 18.27 52.67 16.47
N VAL A 203 19.17 53.31 17.21
CA VAL A 203 19.74 54.62 16.86
C VAL A 203 21.12 54.45 16.21
N LEU A 204 21.93 53.53 16.72
CA LEU A 204 23.31 53.32 16.25
C LEU A 204 23.39 52.52 14.95
N THR A 205 22.52 51.53 14.75
CA THR A 205 22.57 50.66 13.55
C THR A 205 22.29 51.40 12.26
N PRO A 206 21.26 52.28 12.14
CA PRO A 206 21.02 53.02 10.89
C PRO A 206 22.22 53.89 10.48
N VAL A 207 22.89 54.52 11.45
CA VAL A 207 24.08 55.34 11.21
C VAL A 207 25.29 54.49 10.80
N LEU A 208 25.47 53.33 11.42
CA LEU A 208 26.46 52.35 10.99
C LEU A 208 26.24 51.94 9.53
N LEU A 209 25.01 51.61 9.15
CA LEU A 209 24.70 51.14 7.80
C LEU A 209 24.93 52.23 6.75
N ALA A 210 24.55 53.48 7.04
CA ALA A 210 24.85 54.61 6.17
C ALA A 210 26.36 54.86 6.02
N GLU A 211 27.13 54.87 7.12
CA GLU A 211 28.59 55.07 7.04
C GLU A 211 29.33 53.85 6.45
N LEU A 212 28.78 52.63 6.54
CA LEU A 212 29.29 51.44 5.85
C LEU A 212 29.02 51.49 4.35
N ASP A 213 27.84 51.94 3.93
CA ASP A 213 27.49 52.11 2.52
C ASP A 213 28.42 53.13 1.84
N ASP A 214 28.63 54.28 2.47
CA ASP A 214 29.63 55.28 2.06
C ASP A 214 31.05 54.69 1.97
N LEU A 215 31.42 53.83 2.93
CA LEU A 215 32.73 53.20 2.97
C LEU A 215 32.88 52.17 1.83
N CYS A 216 31.84 51.41 1.54
CA CYS A 216 31.79 50.41 0.48
C CYS A 216 31.92 51.02 -0.92
N ALA A 217 31.58 52.30 -1.09
CA ALA A 217 31.91 53.04 -2.32
C ALA A 217 33.43 53.32 -2.50
N ALA A 218 34.21 53.24 -1.41
CA ALA A 218 35.63 53.62 -1.39
C ALA A 218 36.61 52.44 -1.20
N VAL A 219 36.12 51.24 -0.86
CA VAL A 219 36.93 50.01 -0.72
C VAL A 219 36.26 48.83 -1.41
N PRO A 220 37.03 47.89 -1.99
CA PRO A 220 36.45 46.79 -2.74
C PRO A 220 35.66 45.83 -1.85
N TRP A 221 36.09 45.60 -0.60
CA TRP A 221 35.47 44.65 0.31
C TRP A 221 35.59 45.09 1.78
N ILE A 222 34.61 44.71 2.59
CA ILE A 222 34.66 44.78 4.05
C ILE A 222 34.41 43.39 4.62
N VAL A 223 35.17 42.96 5.64
CA VAL A 223 34.96 41.66 6.29
C VAL A 223 34.89 41.80 7.80
N LEU A 224 33.79 41.31 8.38
CA LEU A 224 33.56 41.33 9.83
C LEU A 224 33.74 39.94 10.42
N PHE A 225 34.72 39.77 11.30
CA PHE A 225 35.01 38.53 12.02
C PHE A 225 34.45 38.60 13.44
N LEU A 226 33.54 37.68 13.77
CA LEU A 226 32.92 37.52 15.09
C LEU A 226 33.33 36.16 15.66
N ASP A 227 34.30 36.17 16.58
CA ASP A 227 34.85 34.96 17.19
C ASP A 227 34.22 34.68 18.57
N THR A 228 34.35 33.43 19.03
CA THR A 228 33.71 32.92 20.25
C THR A 228 32.19 33.17 20.22
N TYR A 229 31.56 32.79 19.10
CA TYR A 229 30.16 33.09 18.82
C TYR A 229 29.18 32.40 19.78
N GLU A 230 29.60 31.35 20.51
CA GLU A 230 28.83 30.81 21.63
C GLU A 230 28.60 31.82 22.77
N ARG A 231 29.46 32.85 22.89
CA ARG A 231 29.36 33.90 23.92
C ARG A 231 28.75 35.19 23.37
N THR A 232 29.07 35.57 22.14
CA THR A 232 28.58 36.82 21.51
C THR A 232 27.28 36.64 20.73
N GLY A 233 26.99 35.42 20.25
CA GLY A 233 25.78 35.05 19.52
C GLY A 233 24.46 35.35 20.24
N PRO A 234 24.30 35.14 21.56
CA PRO A 234 23.06 35.44 22.26
C PRO A 234 22.53 36.87 22.08
N PHE A 235 23.41 37.85 21.85
CA PHE A 235 23.00 39.25 21.59
C PHE A 235 23.30 39.72 20.16
N LEU A 236 24.27 39.14 19.45
CA LEU A 236 24.57 39.52 18.07
C LEU A 236 23.70 38.80 17.04
N ASP A 237 23.26 37.57 17.30
CA ASP A 237 22.63 36.74 16.27
C ASP A 237 21.25 37.25 15.85
N GLY A 238 20.44 37.72 16.80
CA GLY A 238 19.17 38.39 16.49
C GLY A 238 19.37 39.75 15.81
N TRP A 239 20.39 40.51 16.23
CA TRP A 239 20.71 41.81 15.63
C TRP A 239 21.19 41.68 14.18
N LEU A 240 22.05 40.71 13.89
CA LEU A 240 22.53 40.41 12.54
C LEU A 240 21.41 39.90 11.64
N HIS A 241 20.55 39.02 12.17
CA HIS A 241 19.36 38.56 11.47
C HIS A 241 18.48 39.73 11.06
N ASP A 242 18.13 40.59 12.01
CA ASP A 242 17.26 41.73 11.76
C ASP A 242 17.83 42.70 10.71
N ILE A 243 19.16 42.93 10.66
CA ILE A 243 19.79 43.76 9.62
C ILE A 243 19.73 43.10 8.24
N MET A 244 19.89 41.78 8.17
CA MET A 244 20.02 41.06 6.90
C MET A 244 18.67 40.68 6.29
N THR A 245 17.62 40.55 7.12
CA THR A 245 16.35 39.94 6.69
C THR A 245 15.12 40.82 6.92
N THR A 246 15.24 41.96 7.61
CA THR A 246 14.11 42.83 7.95
C THR A 246 14.44 44.31 7.78
N ASP A 247 13.41 45.15 7.66
CA ASP A 247 13.56 46.62 7.61
C ASP A 247 13.52 47.25 9.02
N ARG A 248 13.81 46.47 10.08
CA ARG A 248 13.67 46.90 11.48
C ARG A 248 14.48 48.16 11.81
N TYR A 249 15.59 48.36 11.12
CA TYR A 249 16.52 49.49 11.33
C TYR A 249 16.49 50.51 10.19
N GLY A 250 15.44 50.50 9.35
CA GLY A 250 15.28 51.39 8.19
C GLY A 250 15.59 50.69 6.87
N ASP A 251 15.56 51.47 5.78
CA ASP A 251 15.63 50.96 4.40
C ASP A 251 17.04 50.54 3.94
N LEU A 252 18.08 50.83 4.75
CA LEU A 252 19.46 50.43 4.48
C LEU A 252 19.76 49.11 5.19
N SER A 253 20.36 48.16 4.47
CA SER A 253 20.89 46.88 4.99
C SER A 253 22.41 46.84 4.87
N PHE A 254 23.05 45.70 5.18
CA PHE A 254 24.49 45.57 4.92
C PHE A 254 24.79 45.69 3.42
N PRO A 255 25.83 46.46 3.02
CA PRO A 255 26.19 46.60 1.62
C PRO A 255 26.68 45.28 1.04
N ALA A 256 26.39 45.04 -0.24
CA ALA A 256 26.61 43.73 -0.89
C ALA A 256 28.08 43.28 -0.95
N ASN A 257 29.03 44.22 -0.79
CA ASN A 257 30.47 43.95 -0.70
C ASN A 257 30.98 43.78 0.74
N LEU A 258 30.09 43.47 1.68
CA LEU A 258 30.42 43.08 3.05
C LEU A 258 30.24 41.57 3.25
N VAL A 259 31.28 40.91 3.78
CA VAL A 259 31.24 39.47 4.11
C VAL A 259 31.34 39.30 5.63
N LEU A 260 30.42 38.52 6.20
CA LEU A 260 30.40 38.20 7.63
C LEU A 260 31.05 36.83 7.89
N VAL A 261 31.96 36.75 8.85
CA VAL A 261 32.55 35.48 9.31
C VAL A 261 32.24 35.30 10.80
N THR A 262 31.50 34.25 11.12
CA THR A 262 31.13 33.89 12.50
C THR A 262 31.84 32.60 12.88
N ALA A 263 32.42 32.53 14.08
CA ALA A 263 33.16 31.34 14.53
C ALA A 263 32.74 30.89 15.93
N GLY A 264 32.22 29.67 16.05
CA GLY A 264 31.72 29.12 17.32
C GLY A 264 31.77 27.61 17.44
N GLN A 265 31.13 27.05 18.48
CA GLN A 265 31.09 25.60 18.68
C GLN A 265 29.89 24.90 18.05
N ARG A 266 28.78 25.62 17.93
CA ARG A 266 27.49 25.09 17.47
C ARG A 266 27.34 25.23 15.96
N PRO A 267 26.63 24.31 15.29
CA PRO A 267 26.24 24.49 13.89
C PRO A 267 25.35 25.73 13.72
N PHE A 268 25.16 26.14 12.48
CA PHE A 268 24.31 27.28 12.15
C PHE A 268 22.86 27.00 12.56
N ASP A 269 22.19 28.00 13.14
CA ASP A 269 20.80 27.87 13.58
C ASP A 269 19.85 28.00 12.38
N THR A 270 19.55 26.88 11.73
CA THR A 270 18.63 26.82 10.59
C THR A 270 17.18 27.12 10.96
N GLY A 271 16.80 27.03 12.25
CA GLY A 271 15.46 27.39 12.71
C GLY A 271 15.21 28.90 12.66
N ARG A 272 16.23 29.70 12.97
CA ARG A 272 16.16 31.17 12.87
C ARG A 272 16.51 31.68 11.48
N TRP A 273 17.46 31.06 10.79
CA TRP A 273 18.03 31.57 9.54
C TRP A 273 17.56 30.82 8.29
N GLY A 274 16.57 29.92 8.40
CA GLY A 274 16.21 28.96 7.35
C GLY A 274 15.92 29.55 5.96
N GLY A 275 15.34 30.76 5.88
CA GLY A 275 15.08 31.44 4.61
C GLY A 275 16.32 32.04 3.92
N PHE A 276 17.48 32.05 4.58
CA PHE A 276 18.75 32.63 4.09
C PHE A 276 19.89 31.61 4.07
N ALA A 277 19.61 30.33 4.34
CA ALA A 277 20.62 29.27 4.41
C ALA A 277 21.44 29.15 3.12
N ASP A 278 20.82 29.39 1.96
CA ASP A 278 21.48 29.31 0.64
C ASP A 278 22.60 30.35 0.45
N PHE A 279 22.61 31.43 1.23
CA PHE A 279 23.63 32.48 1.18
C PHE A 279 24.68 32.36 2.29
N VAL A 280 24.62 31.28 3.08
CA VAL A 280 25.53 30.99 4.18
C VAL A 280 26.39 29.77 3.84
N THR A 281 27.70 29.95 3.88
CA THR A 281 28.63 28.82 3.85
C THR A 281 28.82 28.29 5.26
N GLU A 282 28.28 27.11 5.57
CA GLU A 282 28.72 26.36 6.75
C GLU A 282 30.14 25.81 6.52
N VAL A 283 31.00 26.00 7.52
CA VAL A 283 32.37 25.51 7.53
C VAL A 283 32.55 24.61 8.76
N PRO A 284 32.09 23.34 8.69
CA PRO A 284 32.23 22.39 9.79
C PRO A 284 33.67 21.91 9.92
N LEU A 285 34.22 22.02 11.12
CA LEU A 285 35.59 21.62 11.45
C LEU A 285 35.59 20.38 12.35
N GLY A 286 35.97 19.23 11.78
CA GLY A 286 36.28 17.99 12.51
C GLY A 286 37.76 17.88 12.92
N PRO A 287 38.24 16.70 13.34
CA PRO A 287 39.67 16.40 13.37
C PRO A 287 40.34 16.61 11.99
N PHE A 288 41.66 16.78 11.95
CA PHE A 288 42.39 16.75 10.69
C PHE A 288 42.25 15.38 10.03
N THR A 289 42.11 15.40 8.71
CA THR A 289 42.31 14.20 7.90
C THR A 289 43.74 13.71 8.07
N GLU A 290 43.96 12.42 7.80
CA GLU A 290 45.29 11.82 7.92
C GLU A 290 46.34 12.58 7.09
N ALA A 291 45.98 13.02 5.88
CA ALA A 291 46.84 13.83 5.02
C ALA A 291 47.20 15.19 5.64
N GLU A 292 46.23 15.86 6.27
CA GLU A 292 46.46 17.15 6.94
C GLU A 292 47.29 17.00 8.22
N ALA A 293 47.02 15.95 9.00
CA ALA A 293 47.78 15.65 10.21
C ALA A 293 49.22 15.23 9.89
N ARG A 294 49.43 14.41 8.86
CA ARG A 294 50.76 14.08 8.32
C ARG A 294 51.48 15.33 7.81
N GLY A 295 50.78 16.21 7.10
CA GLY A 295 51.32 17.47 6.64
C GLY A 295 51.81 18.37 7.78
N LEU A 296 51.01 18.49 8.85
CA LEU A 296 51.39 19.23 10.05
C LEU A 296 52.63 18.62 10.75
N LEU A 297 52.71 17.29 10.81
CA LEU A 297 53.85 16.58 11.40
C LEU A 297 55.14 16.80 10.58
N ALA A 298 55.03 16.68 9.26
CA ALA A 298 56.13 16.91 8.33
C ALA A 298 56.68 18.35 8.43
N ASP A 299 55.81 19.36 8.51
CA ASP A 299 56.19 20.76 8.71
C ASP A 299 56.95 21.01 10.03
N ARG A 300 56.76 20.14 11.03
CA ARG A 300 57.45 20.20 12.32
C ARG A 300 58.71 19.32 12.39
N GLY A 301 59.04 18.64 11.29
CA GLY A 301 60.20 17.78 11.16
C GLY A 301 59.99 16.36 11.70
N VAL A 302 58.75 15.92 11.89
CA VAL A 302 58.39 14.55 12.29
C VAL A 302 57.92 13.82 11.03
N THR A 303 58.80 13.03 10.43
CA THR A 303 58.58 12.38 9.12
C THR A 303 58.80 10.87 9.15
N ASP A 304 59.19 10.30 10.29
CA ASP A 304 59.41 8.85 10.42
C ASP A 304 58.08 8.13 10.59
N GLU A 305 57.76 7.19 9.70
CA GLU A 305 56.41 6.63 9.56
C GLU A 305 55.91 5.91 10.84
N PRO A 306 56.72 5.13 11.57
CA PRO A 306 56.28 4.52 12.83
C PRO A 306 55.92 5.55 13.91
N VAL A 307 56.62 6.67 13.94
CA VAL A 307 56.37 7.78 14.88
C VAL A 307 55.11 8.55 14.46
N VAL A 308 54.92 8.76 13.15
CA VAL A 308 53.75 9.42 12.57
C VAL A 308 52.48 8.59 12.79
N GLU A 309 52.50 7.29 12.51
CA GLU A 309 51.37 6.37 12.75
C GLU A 309 50.98 6.36 14.23
N GLU A 310 51.96 6.34 15.14
CA GLU A 310 51.69 6.33 16.58
C GLU A 310 51.10 7.66 17.05
N VAL A 311 51.60 8.81 16.56
CA VAL A 311 50.99 10.12 16.83
C VAL A 311 49.57 10.20 16.29
N LEU A 312 49.30 9.71 15.08
CA LEU A 312 47.96 9.72 14.48
C LEU A 312 46.98 8.83 15.28
N ARG A 313 47.42 7.63 15.64
CA ARG A 313 46.65 6.66 16.46
C ARG A 313 46.30 7.22 17.84
N LEU A 314 47.22 7.96 18.46
CA LEU A 314 47.04 8.49 19.81
C LEU A 314 46.23 9.78 19.86
N THR A 315 46.27 10.60 18.80
CA THR A 315 45.63 11.92 18.78
C THR A 315 44.27 11.92 18.08
N GLY A 316 43.95 10.87 17.33
CA GLY A 316 42.73 10.77 16.54
C GLY A 316 42.61 11.90 15.51
N GLY A 317 43.75 12.43 15.03
CA GLY A 317 43.80 13.55 14.10
C GLY A 317 43.44 14.91 14.70
N LEU A 318 43.23 15.05 16.03
CA LEU A 318 42.89 16.35 16.60
C LEU A 318 44.04 17.36 16.45
N PRO A 319 43.84 18.50 15.77
CA PRO A 319 44.90 19.45 15.43
C PRO A 319 45.72 19.92 16.64
N VAL A 320 45.05 20.18 17.78
CA VAL A 320 45.74 20.62 19.01
C VAL A 320 46.63 19.53 19.60
N LEU A 321 46.21 18.27 19.56
CA LEU A 321 46.96 17.15 20.12
C LEU A 321 48.11 16.75 19.18
N VAL A 322 47.85 16.69 17.86
CA VAL A 322 48.87 16.46 16.83
C VAL A 322 49.95 17.52 16.94
N SER A 323 49.58 18.82 16.98
CA SER A 323 50.53 19.93 17.13
C SER A 323 51.35 19.83 18.41
N THR A 324 50.74 19.37 19.51
CA THR A 324 51.45 19.30 20.79
C THR A 324 52.46 18.16 20.84
N LEU A 325 52.12 16.98 20.29
CA LEU A 325 53.07 15.87 20.19
C LEU A 325 54.16 16.17 19.13
N ALA A 326 53.79 16.81 18.01
CA ALA A 326 54.73 17.27 16.99
C ALA A 326 55.74 18.29 17.53
N ALA A 327 55.34 19.16 18.47
CA ALA A 327 56.22 20.15 19.07
C ALA A 327 57.37 19.54 19.89
N ALA A 328 57.21 18.32 20.41
CA ALA A 328 58.23 17.60 21.16
C ALA A 328 59.30 16.95 20.25
N ARG A 329 59.06 16.86 18.94
CA ARG A 329 59.94 16.21 17.94
C ARG A 329 60.40 14.80 18.37
N PRO A 330 59.47 13.88 18.63
CA PRO A 330 59.83 12.51 18.98
C PRO A 330 60.63 11.84 17.86
N ALA A 331 61.67 11.09 18.23
CA ALA A 331 62.55 10.39 17.30
C ALA A 331 62.28 8.87 17.25
N ASP A 332 61.59 8.33 18.27
CA ASP A 332 61.22 6.92 18.40
C ASP A 332 59.74 6.80 18.87
N PRO A 333 58.98 5.76 18.45
CA PRO A 333 57.64 5.51 18.97
C PRO A 333 57.58 5.40 20.51
N ASP A 334 58.62 4.87 21.15
CA ASP A 334 58.71 4.73 22.60
C ASP A 334 59.01 6.07 23.33
N ASP A 335 59.50 7.09 22.61
CA ASP A 335 59.64 8.46 23.12
C ASP A 335 58.29 9.20 23.21
N ILE A 336 57.24 8.64 22.58
CA ILE A 336 55.88 9.15 22.63
C ILE A 336 55.23 8.66 23.94
N GLY A 337 55.56 9.32 25.06
CA GLY A 337 54.97 8.99 26.37
C GLY A 337 53.43 9.01 26.35
N ASP A 338 52.78 8.20 27.20
CA ASP A 338 51.31 7.99 27.16
C ASP A 338 50.53 9.32 27.07
N PRO A 339 50.00 9.65 25.89
CA PRO A 339 49.25 10.87 25.71
C PRO A 339 47.89 10.73 26.38
N SER A 340 47.47 9.56 26.85
CA SER A 340 46.23 9.38 27.61
C SER A 340 46.40 9.89 29.04
N ALA A 341 47.46 9.49 29.75
CA ALA A 341 47.81 10.09 31.05
C ALA A 341 48.00 11.60 30.91
N THR A 342 48.73 12.05 29.90
CA THR A 342 49.02 13.47 29.66
C THR A 342 47.79 14.26 29.17
N ALA A 343 46.90 13.66 28.36
CA ALA A 343 45.68 14.30 27.87
C ALA A 343 44.59 14.30 28.93
N VAL A 344 44.37 13.20 29.65
CA VAL A 344 43.46 13.16 30.82
C VAL A 344 43.97 14.09 31.92
N GLU A 345 45.29 14.15 32.17
CA GLU A 345 45.89 15.17 33.05
C GLU A 345 45.78 16.58 32.52
N ARG A 346 45.71 16.81 31.20
CA ARG A 346 45.46 18.13 30.62
C ARG A 346 43.98 18.53 30.64
N PHE A 347 43.07 17.59 30.38
CA PHE A 347 41.61 17.77 30.43
C PHE A 347 41.12 17.99 31.85
N LEU A 348 41.72 17.29 32.82
CA LEU A 348 41.42 17.42 34.25
C LEU A 348 42.56 18.14 35.00
N LYS A 349 43.37 18.96 34.32
CA LYS A 349 44.55 19.64 34.89
C LYS A 349 44.20 20.59 36.02
N TRP A 350 43.08 21.27 35.83
CA TRP A 350 42.59 22.32 36.71
C TRP A 350 41.71 21.78 37.83
N GLU A 351 41.39 20.48 37.82
CA GLU A 351 40.54 19.85 38.83
C GLU A 351 41.39 19.12 39.86
N SER A 352 41.51 19.76 41.03
CA SER A 352 42.30 19.27 42.16
C SER A 352 41.51 18.37 43.11
N ASP A 353 40.17 18.37 43.04
CA ASP A 353 39.34 17.55 43.91
C ASP A 353 39.40 16.05 43.48
N PRO A 354 39.92 15.16 44.34
CA PRO A 354 39.99 13.72 44.06
C PRO A 354 38.61 13.09 43.77
N LEU A 355 37.54 13.62 44.36
CA LEU A 355 36.17 13.13 44.18
C LEU A 355 35.65 13.46 42.78
N ARG A 356 35.77 14.72 42.37
CA ARG A 356 35.42 15.18 41.01
C ARG A 356 36.21 14.46 39.94
N ARG A 357 37.51 14.23 40.18
CA ARG A 357 38.36 13.46 39.27
C ARG A 357 37.92 12.00 39.16
N ALA A 358 37.54 11.37 40.27
CA ALA A 358 37.02 10.00 40.26
C ALA A 358 35.64 9.91 39.60
N ALA A 359 34.77 10.91 39.82
CA ALA A 359 33.46 11.02 39.18
C ALA A 359 33.58 11.18 37.67
N ALA A 360 34.47 12.07 37.19
CA ALA A 360 34.71 12.27 35.76
C ALA A 360 35.19 10.99 35.05
N LEU A 361 36.07 10.22 35.69
CA LEU A 361 36.54 8.94 35.14
C LEU A 361 35.45 7.86 35.17
N ALA A 362 34.73 7.72 36.28
CA ALA A 362 33.68 6.71 36.41
C ALA A 362 32.50 6.96 35.47
N CYS A 363 32.14 8.24 35.27
CA CYS A 363 31.07 8.65 34.36
C CYS A 363 31.48 8.61 32.88
N ALA A 364 32.76 8.37 32.57
CA ALA A 364 33.17 8.07 31.20
C ALA A 364 32.81 6.63 30.77
N LEU A 365 32.56 5.71 31.73
CA LEU A 365 32.25 4.30 31.44
C LEU A 365 30.90 4.14 30.72
N PRO A 366 29.78 4.72 31.18
CA PRO A 366 28.53 4.69 30.43
C PRO A 366 28.64 5.42 29.08
N ARG A 367 27.85 4.97 28.09
CA ARG A 367 27.79 5.62 26.76
C ARG A 367 27.02 6.94 26.80
N ARG A 368 26.03 7.03 27.70
CA ARG A 368 25.16 8.18 27.94
C ARG A 368 24.94 8.30 29.44
N LEU A 369 24.71 9.52 29.92
CA LEU A 369 24.48 9.83 31.32
C LEU A 369 23.18 10.61 31.47
N ASP A 370 22.39 10.25 32.45
CA ASP A 370 21.39 11.09 33.09
C ASP A 370 21.71 11.12 34.60
N ALA A 371 20.83 11.70 35.42
CA ALA A 371 21.05 11.77 36.87
C ALA A 371 21.17 10.38 37.52
N ASP A 372 20.45 9.38 37.03
CA ASP A 372 20.39 8.04 37.62
C ASP A 372 21.58 7.19 37.19
N ILE A 373 21.95 7.23 35.90
CA ILE A 373 23.18 6.61 35.40
C ILE A 373 24.41 7.25 36.04
N PHE A 374 24.40 8.57 36.25
CA PHE A 374 25.46 9.27 36.98
C PHE A 374 25.63 8.67 38.39
N ARG A 375 24.55 8.56 39.16
CA ARG A 375 24.57 7.97 40.51
C ARG A 375 25.06 6.51 40.49
N ALA A 376 24.59 5.71 39.53
CA ALA A 376 25.01 4.32 39.34
C ALA A 376 26.50 4.18 38.99
N ALA A 377 27.04 5.09 38.18
CA ALA A 377 28.44 5.07 37.75
C ALA A 377 29.41 5.44 38.87
N LEU A 378 29.01 6.28 39.82
CA LEU A 378 29.89 6.75 40.90
C LEU A 378 30.52 5.61 41.73
N PRO A 379 31.76 5.77 42.23
CA PRO A 379 32.36 4.80 43.13
C PRO A 379 31.64 4.80 44.49
N ALA A 380 31.62 3.65 45.19
CA ALA A 380 30.88 3.47 46.47
C ALA A 380 31.07 4.57 47.54
N PRO A 381 32.26 5.18 47.75
CA PRO A 381 32.44 6.28 48.72
C PRO A 381 31.70 7.57 48.33
N ALA A 382 31.45 7.77 47.03
CA ALA A 382 30.75 8.93 46.49
C ALA A 382 29.22 8.74 46.50
N GLN A 383 28.74 7.50 46.39
CA GLN A 383 27.31 7.15 46.40
C GLN A 383 26.65 7.36 47.76
N ALA A 384 27.41 7.34 48.86
CA ALA A 384 26.91 7.54 50.22
C ALA A 384 26.66 9.02 50.61
N ARG A 385 26.77 9.95 49.65
CA ARG A 385 26.56 11.39 49.83
C ARG A 385 25.06 11.73 49.76
N ASN A 386 24.67 12.88 50.31
CA ASN A 386 23.28 13.32 50.23
C ASN A 386 22.92 13.79 48.81
N GLU A 387 21.63 13.83 48.50
CA GLU A 387 21.11 14.12 47.15
C GLU A 387 21.55 15.50 46.62
N ALA A 388 21.52 16.53 47.47
CA ALA A 388 21.95 17.88 47.10
C ALA A 388 23.44 17.96 46.71
N GLU A 389 24.32 17.19 47.36
CA GLU A 389 25.74 17.11 47.00
C GLU A 389 25.96 16.38 45.66
N LEU A 390 25.14 15.36 45.37
CA LEU A 390 25.20 14.63 44.10
C LEU A 390 24.70 15.48 42.93
N ASP A 391 23.66 16.28 43.13
CA ASP A 391 23.11 17.17 42.11
C ASP A 391 24.11 18.29 41.74
N LEU A 392 24.81 18.84 42.75
CA LEU A 392 25.91 19.79 42.51
C LEU A 392 27.07 19.16 41.74
N LEU A 393 27.39 17.90 42.05
CA LEU A 393 28.46 17.17 41.35
C LEU A 393 28.07 16.82 39.91
N PHE A 394 26.80 16.47 39.66
CA PHE A 394 26.28 16.24 38.31
C PHE A 394 26.21 17.54 37.51
N THR A 395 25.80 18.65 38.13
CA THR A 395 25.80 19.98 37.50
C THR A 395 27.21 20.38 37.06
N TRP A 396 28.20 20.21 37.95
CA TRP A 396 29.60 20.43 37.61
C TRP A 396 30.07 19.54 36.44
N LEU A 397 29.66 18.28 36.40
CA LEU A 397 30.02 17.36 35.31
C LEU A 397 29.49 17.85 33.95
N ARG A 398 28.28 18.42 33.91
CA ARG A 398 27.65 19.00 32.70
C ARG A 398 28.37 20.24 32.20
N GLU A 399 29.01 20.97 33.09
CA GLU A 399 29.78 22.18 32.77
C GLU A 399 31.17 21.87 32.18
N LEU A 400 31.60 20.60 32.17
CA LEU A 400 32.88 20.22 31.60
C LEU A 400 32.92 20.51 30.08
N PRO A 401 33.98 21.15 29.56
CA PRO A 401 34.03 21.63 28.16
C PRO A 401 34.07 20.52 27.10
N PHE A 402 34.18 19.25 27.51
CA PHE A 402 34.18 18.07 26.65
C PHE A 402 32.97 17.16 26.91
N VAL A 403 32.01 17.65 27.69
CA VAL A 403 30.74 16.99 27.96
C VAL A 403 29.67 17.77 27.20
N SER A 404 29.01 17.11 26.25
CA SER A 404 27.93 17.71 25.50
C SER A 404 26.61 17.50 26.23
N ASP A 405 25.92 18.62 26.48
CA ASP A 405 24.58 18.65 27.04
C ASP A 405 23.54 18.66 25.92
N ARG A 406 22.73 17.60 25.81
CA ARG A 406 21.64 17.46 24.83
C ARG A 406 20.28 17.37 25.53
N GLY A 407 20.07 18.14 26.60
CA GLY A 407 18.83 18.14 27.39
C GLY A 407 18.93 17.21 28.60
N ASP A 408 18.09 16.19 28.69
CA ASP A 408 18.07 15.26 29.84
C ASP A 408 19.22 14.23 29.82
N ARG A 409 19.91 14.11 28.67
CA ARG A 409 21.03 13.18 28.48
C ARG A 409 22.32 13.92 28.14
N VAL A 410 23.39 13.45 28.77
CA VAL A 410 24.72 14.02 28.77
C VAL A 410 25.69 12.98 28.20
N GLN A 411 26.60 13.39 27.33
CA GLN A 411 27.56 12.49 26.68
C GLN A 411 28.97 13.08 26.70
N TYR A 412 29.96 12.24 26.99
CA TYR A 412 31.37 12.60 26.83
C TYR A 412 31.72 12.60 25.35
N HIS A 413 32.47 13.59 24.91
CA HIS A 413 33.02 13.57 23.56
C HIS A 413 33.97 12.38 23.40
N ASP A 414 33.82 11.61 22.31
CA ASP A 414 34.52 10.32 22.13
C ASP A 414 36.05 10.45 22.22
N VAL A 415 36.60 11.57 21.72
CA VAL A 415 38.05 11.83 21.76
C VAL A 415 38.60 12.06 23.18
N VAL A 416 37.76 12.45 24.14
CA VAL A 416 38.14 12.55 25.56
C VAL A 416 37.81 11.27 26.30
N ARG A 417 36.67 10.65 25.96
CA ARG A 417 36.21 9.38 26.52
C ARG A 417 37.20 8.25 26.26
N ALA A 418 37.66 8.06 25.02
CA ALA A 418 38.52 6.94 24.65
C ALA A 418 39.86 6.88 25.43
N PRO A 419 40.61 8.00 25.61
CA PRO A 419 41.77 8.03 26.51
C PRO A 419 41.43 7.73 27.98
N MET A 420 40.29 8.19 28.49
CA MET A 420 39.84 7.91 29.87
C MET A 420 39.53 6.42 30.08
N LEU A 421 38.89 5.77 29.11
CA LEU A 421 38.61 4.33 29.14
C LEU A 421 39.90 3.52 29.08
N ARG A 422 40.79 3.87 28.13
CA ARG A 422 42.11 3.23 27.98
C ARG A 422 42.93 3.31 29.27
N LEU A 423 42.95 4.48 29.92
CA LEU A 423 43.62 4.68 31.20
C LEU A 423 43.05 3.77 32.29
N GLN A 424 41.73 3.71 32.43
CA GLN A 424 41.06 2.88 33.45
C GLN A 424 41.32 1.39 33.25
N ARG A 425 41.18 0.91 32.01
CA ARG A 425 41.43 -0.49 31.62
C ARG A 425 42.87 -0.92 31.91
N ARG A 426 43.87 -0.11 31.50
CA ARG A 426 45.30 -0.43 31.71
C ARG A 426 45.72 -0.35 33.17
N ARG A 427 45.20 0.63 33.93
CA ARG A 427 45.58 0.85 35.33
C ARG A 427 45.11 -0.26 36.25
N SER A 428 43.90 -0.79 36.04
CA SER A 428 43.40 -1.94 36.79
C SER A 428 42.33 -2.71 35.99
N PRO A 429 42.73 -3.77 35.27
CA PRO A 429 41.79 -4.60 34.51
C PRO A 429 40.69 -5.24 35.37
N ARG A 430 41.01 -5.59 36.63
CA ARG A 430 40.02 -6.13 37.57
C ARG A 430 38.97 -5.09 37.95
N ARG A 431 39.41 -3.86 38.28
CA ARG A 431 38.50 -2.77 38.62
C ARG A 431 37.63 -2.35 37.45
N TRP A 432 38.21 -2.33 36.24
CA TRP A 432 37.48 -2.14 34.99
C TRP A 432 36.34 -3.16 34.85
N ALA A 433 36.65 -4.46 34.98
CA ALA A 433 35.64 -5.51 34.88
C ALA A 433 34.56 -5.38 35.96
N GLU A 434 34.94 -5.15 37.23
CA GLU A 434 34.00 -4.95 38.34
C GLU A 434 33.07 -3.75 38.13
N GLN A 435 33.60 -2.62 37.63
CA GLN A 435 32.81 -1.42 37.37
C GLN A 435 31.82 -1.62 36.23
N HIS A 436 32.24 -2.29 35.15
CA HIS A 436 31.34 -2.62 34.04
C HIS A 436 30.31 -3.68 34.46
N SER A 437 30.67 -4.71 35.24
CA SER A 437 29.70 -5.68 35.78
C SER A 437 28.65 -5.02 36.64
N ARG A 438 29.04 -4.11 37.55
CA ARG A 438 28.07 -3.37 38.38
C ARG A 438 27.12 -2.52 37.55
N LEU A 439 27.61 -1.88 36.49
CA LEU A 439 26.76 -1.11 35.57
C LEU A 439 25.81 -2.03 34.80
N ALA A 440 26.28 -3.18 34.32
CA ALA A 440 25.44 -4.19 33.68
C ALA A 440 24.33 -4.68 34.62
N ASP A 441 24.65 -5.02 35.88
CA ASP A 441 23.68 -5.44 36.89
C ASP A 441 22.65 -4.32 37.18
N THR A 442 23.09 -3.06 37.17
CA THR A 442 22.19 -1.91 37.36
C THR A 442 21.20 -1.79 36.21
N PHE A 443 21.68 -1.81 34.96
CA PHE A 443 20.82 -1.76 33.78
C PHE A 443 19.90 -2.99 33.68
N ALA A 444 20.37 -4.18 34.10
CA ALA A 444 19.54 -5.37 34.18
C ALA A 444 18.41 -5.22 35.21
N GLY A 445 18.68 -4.59 36.36
CA GLY A 445 17.67 -4.25 37.37
C GLY A 445 16.60 -3.29 36.82
N TRP A 446 17.02 -2.19 36.22
CA TRP A 446 16.09 -1.23 35.59
C TRP A 446 15.30 -1.85 34.43
N ARG A 447 15.95 -2.70 33.62
CA ARG A 447 15.27 -3.47 32.58
C ARG A 447 14.21 -4.38 33.17
N ALA A 448 14.52 -5.11 34.24
CA ALA A 448 13.56 -5.97 34.92
C ALA A 448 12.39 -5.19 35.53
N GLU A 449 12.61 -3.98 36.03
CA GLU A 449 11.54 -3.08 36.49
C GLU A 449 10.65 -2.63 35.32
N ALA A 450 11.24 -2.31 34.17
CA ALA A 450 10.52 -1.98 32.94
C ALA A 450 9.79 -3.19 32.31
N GLU A 451 10.18 -4.43 32.64
CA GLU A 451 9.51 -5.67 32.21
C GLU A 451 8.22 -5.94 32.98
N VAL A 452 8.15 -5.59 34.27
CA VAL A 452 6.99 -5.91 35.13
C VAL A 452 5.62 -5.52 34.52
N PRO A 453 5.45 -4.35 33.89
CA PRO A 453 4.18 -3.98 33.29
C PRO A 453 3.92 -4.60 31.91
N LEU A 454 4.89 -5.29 31.29
CA LEU A 454 4.83 -5.67 29.88
C LEU A 454 4.75 -7.21 29.66
N PRO A 455 3.90 -7.68 28.74
CA PRO A 455 3.97 -9.05 28.24
C PRO A 455 5.32 -9.34 27.55
N ALA A 456 5.80 -10.58 27.63
CA ALA A 456 7.08 -10.99 27.02
C ALA A 456 7.19 -10.69 25.51
N VAL A 457 6.05 -10.64 24.81
CA VAL A 457 5.97 -10.38 23.35
C VAL A 457 6.17 -8.89 23.03
N GLU A 458 5.93 -7.98 23.98
CA GLU A 458 6.00 -6.52 23.76
C GLU A 458 7.35 -5.91 24.15
N LEU A 459 8.21 -6.66 24.85
CA LEU A 459 9.47 -6.15 25.42
C LEU A 459 10.37 -5.48 24.38
N TRP A 460 10.59 -6.14 23.25
CA TRP A 460 11.44 -5.63 22.17
C TRP A 460 10.76 -4.52 21.33
N ALA A 461 9.45 -4.32 21.45
CA ALA A 461 8.76 -3.20 20.81
C ALA A 461 9.03 -1.89 21.57
N THR A 462 9.17 -1.96 22.90
CA THR A 462 9.38 -0.78 23.75
C THR A 462 10.78 -0.21 23.60
N GLU A 463 10.87 1.09 23.27
CA GLU A 463 12.16 1.78 23.09
C GLU A 463 12.98 1.86 24.39
N GLU A 464 12.32 2.09 25.52
CA GLU A 464 12.96 2.14 26.85
C GLU A 464 13.62 0.80 27.21
N TRP A 465 12.89 -0.30 27.06
CA TRP A 465 13.42 -1.64 27.32
C TRP A 465 14.62 -1.96 26.40
N ARG A 466 14.53 -1.63 25.10
CA ARG A 466 15.64 -1.82 24.15
C ARG A 466 16.88 -1.01 24.53
N GLU A 467 16.72 0.25 24.92
CA GLU A 467 17.85 1.08 25.34
C GLU A 467 18.54 0.53 26.61
N LEU A 468 17.76 0.05 27.58
CA LEU A 468 18.30 -0.58 28.79
C LEU A 468 19.02 -1.89 28.46
N ARG A 469 18.45 -2.73 27.57
CA ARG A 469 19.09 -3.96 27.10
C ARG A 469 20.38 -3.68 26.32
N PHE A 470 20.41 -2.65 25.48
CA PHE A 470 21.61 -2.25 24.75
C PHE A 470 22.72 -1.74 25.68
N ALA A 471 22.35 -0.99 26.73
CA ALA A 471 23.29 -0.55 27.75
C ALA A 471 23.84 -1.73 28.56
N GLU A 472 22.99 -2.66 28.99
CA GLU A 472 23.38 -3.91 29.65
C GLU A 472 24.37 -4.70 28.79
N SER A 473 24.03 -4.97 27.52
CA SER A 473 24.86 -5.73 26.59
C SER A 473 26.22 -5.07 26.33
N TYR A 474 26.27 -3.73 26.22
CA TYR A 474 27.53 -3.00 26.14
C TYR A 474 28.41 -3.26 27.37
N HIS A 475 27.86 -3.10 28.58
CA HIS A 475 28.63 -3.25 29.81
C HIS A 475 29.05 -4.71 30.06
N LEU A 476 28.22 -5.70 29.72
CA LEU A 476 28.59 -7.12 29.77
C LEU A 476 29.76 -7.45 28.83
N LEU A 477 29.74 -6.94 27.60
CA LEU A 477 30.82 -7.14 26.62
C LEU A 477 32.13 -6.46 27.07
N CYS A 478 32.06 -5.29 27.70
CA CYS A 478 33.22 -4.61 28.27
C CYS A 478 33.76 -5.32 29.51
N ALA A 479 32.91 -5.91 30.36
CA ALA A 479 33.33 -6.62 31.56
C ALA A 479 33.93 -8.00 31.25
N SER A 480 33.29 -8.78 30.39
CA SER A 480 33.63 -10.19 30.13
C SER A 480 33.25 -10.60 28.70
N PRO A 481 34.03 -10.19 27.68
CA PRO A 481 33.64 -10.30 26.27
C PRO A 481 33.43 -11.74 25.81
N ARG A 482 34.22 -12.70 26.34
CA ARG A 482 34.12 -14.11 25.94
C ARG A 482 32.84 -14.79 26.42
N THR A 483 32.36 -14.45 27.61
CA THR A 483 31.14 -15.05 28.19
C THR A 483 29.89 -14.30 27.76
N ALA A 484 29.99 -12.98 27.54
CA ALA A 484 28.88 -12.16 27.12
C ALA A 484 28.54 -12.31 25.62
N LEU A 485 29.53 -12.57 24.76
CA LEU A 485 29.31 -12.58 23.31
C LEU A 485 28.20 -13.55 22.85
N PRO A 486 28.13 -14.82 23.26
CA PRO A 486 27.04 -15.71 22.84
C PRO A 486 25.65 -15.23 23.27
N LEU A 487 25.54 -14.58 24.44
CA LEU A 487 24.28 -14.00 24.92
C LEU A 487 23.85 -12.83 24.03
N VAL A 488 24.78 -11.90 23.74
CA VAL A 488 24.47 -10.74 22.91
C VAL A 488 24.21 -11.13 21.45
N LEU A 489 24.84 -12.19 20.93
CA LEU A 489 24.50 -12.70 19.59
C LEU A 489 23.07 -13.23 19.51
N ARG A 490 22.50 -13.79 20.59
CA ARG A 490 21.06 -14.10 20.64
C ARG A 490 20.21 -12.84 20.62
N ASP A 491 20.60 -11.81 21.37
CA ASP A 491 19.92 -10.52 21.32
C ASP A 491 19.94 -9.93 19.89
N VAL A 492 20.99 -10.19 19.09
CA VAL A 492 21.03 -9.80 17.67
C VAL A 492 20.00 -10.58 16.84
N VAL A 493 19.83 -11.88 17.10
CA VAL A 493 18.77 -12.69 16.46
C VAL A 493 17.39 -12.13 16.81
N ASP A 494 17.13 -11.81 18.08
CA ASP A 494 15.87 -11.23 18.52
C ASP A 494 15.65 -9.81 17.93
N ALA A 495 16.72 -9.02 17.83
CA ALA A 495 16.67 -7.71 17.18
C ALA A 495 16.35 -7.82 15.68
N CYS A 496 16.79 -8.88 15.00
CA CYS A 496 16.45 -9.14 13.59
C CYS A 496 14.94 -9.38 13.40
N ASP A 497 14.25 -9.99 14.37
CA ASP A 497 12.79 -10.17 14.34
C ASP A 497 12.02 -8.84 14.38
N HIS A 498 12.67 -7.78 14.89
CA HIS A 498 12.14 -6.42 15.04
C HIS A 498 12.68 -5.45 13.98
N GLY A 499 13.32 -5.97 12.94
CA GLY A 499 13.76 -5.23 11.77
C GLY A 499 15.21 -4.75 11.81
N GLU A 500 15.67 -4.35 10.62
CA GLU A 500 17.08 -4.05 10.34
C GLU A 500 17.66 -2.91 11.18
N VAL A 501 16.88 -1.86 11.44
CA VAL A 501 17.32 -0.70 12.22
C VAL A 501 17.69 -1.10 13.66
N VAL A 502 16.90 -1.99 14.27
CA VAL A 502 17.13 -2.46 15.64
C VAL A 502 18.36 -3.36 15.68
N ALA A 503 18.48 -4.31 14.75
CA ALA A 503 19.64 -5.16 14.60
C ALA A 503 20.93 -4.36 14.39
N ARG A 504 20.90 -3.33 13.54
CA ARG A 504 22.04 -2.45 13.25
C ARG A 504 22.48 -1.65 14.47
N ARG A 505 21.55 -1.17 15.31
CA ARG A 505 21.88 -0.49 16.58
C ARG A 505 22.62 -1.43 17.52
N LEU A 506 22.16 -2.67 17.68
CA LEU A 506 22.84 -3.64 18.53
C LEU A 506 24.20 -4.07 17.95
N ALA A 507 24.32 -4.22 16.63
CA ALA A 507 25.61 -4.47 15.97
C ALA A 507 26.63 -3.34 16.23
N ARG A 508 26.20 -2.06 16.25
CA ARG A 508 27.05 -0.94 16.69
C ARG A 508 27.49 -1.07 18.14
N VAL A 509 26.63 -1.57 19.03
CA VAL A 509 27.01 -1.83 20.42
C VAL A 509 28.15 -2.85 20.50
N LEU A 510 28.15 -3.90 19.66
CA LEU A 510 29.27 -4.84 19.59
C LEU A 510 30.57 -4.16 19.13
N VAL A 511 30.51 -3.29 18.11
CA VAL A 511 31.68 -2.53 17.65
C VAL A 511 32.22 -1.64 18.77
N GLU A 512 31.37 -0.80 19.36
CA GLU A 512 31.74 0.13 20.43
C GLU A 512 32.34 -0.59 21.64
N ALA A 513 31.71 -1.68 22.11
CA ALA A 513 32.23 -2.48 23.21
C ALA A 513 33.54 -3.21 22.85
N GLY A 514 33.65 -3.67 21.60
CA GLY A 514 34.85 -4.32 21.07
C GLY A 514 36.04 -3.37 20.99
N ASP A 515 35.82 -2.10 20.62
CA ASP A 515 36.82 -1.04 20.61
C ASP A 515 37.22 -0.60 22.02
N ASP A 516 36.24 -0.31 22.87
CA ASP A 516 36.47 0.19 24.23
C ASP A 516 37.16 -0.86 25.13
N ASN A 517 36.95 -2.15 24.86
CA ASN A 517 37.57 -3.26 25.59
C ASN A 517 38.74 -3.95 24.85
N GLU A 518 39.12 -3.48 23.66
CA GLU A 518 40.13 -4.12 22.79
C GLU A 518 39.84 -5.61 22.47
N ALA A 519 38.56 -6.00 22.45
CA ALA A 519 38.13 -7.37 22.17
C ALA A 519 37.91 -7.58 20.66
N SER A 520 38.97 -7.99 19.95
CA SER A 520 38.96 -8.18 18.48
C SER A 520 37.84 -9.09 17.96
N ALA A 521 37.51 -10.17 18.69
CA ALA A 521 36.44 -11.07 18.31
C ALA A 521 35.06 -10.39 18.34
N VAL A 522 34.76 -9.60 19.38
CA VAL A 522 33.49 -8.87 19.51
C VAL A 522 33.39 -7.79 18.42
N ARG A 523 34.48 -7.05 18.21
CA ARG A 523 34.56 -6.04 17.14
C ARG A 523 34.38 -6.63 15.75
N SER A 524 35.00 -7.79 15.47
CA SER A 524 34.84 -8.47 14.17
C SER A 524 33.38 -8.82 13.93
N TRP A 525 32.71 -9.44 14.91
CA TRP A 525 31.27 -9.73 14.81
C TRP A 525 30.43 -8.47 14.58
N GLY A 526 30.72 -7.39 15.29
CA GLY A 526 30.03 -6.11 15.10
C GLY A 526 30.16 -5.56 13.68
N HIS A 527 31.37 -5.52 13.11
CA HIS A 527 31.59 -5.05 11.74
C HIS A 527 30.96 -5.97 10.70
N ASP A 528 31.17 -7.29 10.80
CA ASP A 528 30.63 -8.26 9.86
C ASP A 528 29.08 -8.20 9.84
N LEU A 529 28.45 -8.00 11.01
CA LEU A 529 26.99 -7.81 11.11
C LEU A 529 26.53 -6.47 10.52
N LEU A 530 27.28 -5.38 10.73
CA LEU A 530 26.96 -4.09 10.13
C LEU A 530 27.08 -4.12 8.60
N GLU A 531 28.05 -4.84 8.07
CA GLU A 531 28.22 -5.06 6.63
C GLU A 531 27.07 -5.91 6.08
N ALA A 532 26.70 -6.99 6.76
CA ALA A 532 25.56 -7.81 6.36
C ALA A 532 24.24 -7.03 6.37
N LEU A 533 24.07 -6.11 7.33
CA LEU A 533 22.93 -5.20 7.51
C LEU A 533 23.12 -3.84 6.80
N ALA A 534 23.99 -3.74 5.79
CA ALA A 534 24.11 -2.54 4.97
C ALA A 534 23.17 -2.61 3.76
N ASP A 535 22.61 -1.46 3.37
CA ASP A 535 21.78 -1.32 2.17
C ASP A 535 22.67 -1.34 0.92
N ASP A 536 22.41 -2.23 -0.06
CA ASP A 536 23.15 -2.28 -1.33
C ASP A 536 22.76 -1.14 -2.31
N ALA A 537 21.95 -0.16 -1.89
CA ALA A 537 21.40 0.89 -2.75
C ALA A 537 22.39 2.01 -3.12
N ALA A 538 23.71 1.79 -3.00
CA ALA A 538 24.75 2.75 -3.34
C ALA A 538 25.65 2.31 -4.52
N GLY A 539 25.11 1.51 -5.45
CA GLY A 539 25.69 1.27 -6.78
C GLY A 539 24.78 1.84 -7.87
N GLY A 540 25.16 2.96 -8.47
CA GLY A 540 24.45 3.60 -9.57
C GLY A 540 24.65 2.91 -10.93
N ASP A 541 23.67 3.11 -11.81
CA ASP A 541 23.61 2.80 -13.24
C ASP A 541 23.76 1.33 -13.68
N SER A 542 22.63 0.63 -13.76
CA SER A 542 22.44 -0.39 -14.79
C SER A 542 21.04 -0.29 -15.41
N ASP A 543 21.05 0.22 -16.64
CA ASP A 543 20.05 0.20 -17.72
C ASP A 543 18.94 -0.87 -17.60
N PRO A 544 17.63 -0.51 -17.64
CA PRO A 544 16.51 -1.45 -17.54
C PRO A 544 16.18 -2.14 -18.89
N ARG A 545 17.17 -2.37 -19.76
CA ARG A 545 16.94 -2.99 -21.07
C ARG A 545 17.95 -4.09 -21.42
N GLY A 546 17.52 -5.33 -21.16
CA GLY A 546 17.82 -6.46 -22.03
C GLY A 546 18.65 -7.59 -21.41
N GLY A 547 18.07 -8.79 -21.39
CA GLY A 547 18.83 -10.04 -21.29
C GLY A 547 18.15 -11.14 -20.48
N GLU A 548 17.30 -11.94 -21.13
CA GLU A 548 16.89 -13.25 -20.62
C GLU A 548 18.13 -14.14 -20.42
N GLY A 549 18.39 -14.55 -19.18
CA GLY A 549 19.44 -15.53 -18.87
C GLY A 549 19.87 -15.52 -17.40
N GLY A 550 19.23 -16.36 -16.58
CA GLY A 550 19.73 -16.79 -15.26
C GLY A 550 19.60 -15.77 -14.12
N GLY A 551 18.37 -15.53 -13.67
CA GLY A 551 18.08 -14.72 -12.49
C GLY A 551 18.09 -15.54 -11.20
N GLU A 552 19.21 -15.56 -10.50
CA GLU A 552 19.30 -15.74 -9.05
C GLU A 552 20.39 -14.77 -8.56
N GLU A 553 20.21 -14.17 -7.38
CA GLU A 553 21.24 -13.41 -6.60
C GLU A 553 21.23 -11.86 -6.56
N SER A 554 20.08 -11.15 -6.69
CA SER A 554 20.04 -9.70 -6.35
C SER A 554 18.93 -9.24 -5.39
N GLU A 555 18.29 -10.14 -4.64
CA GLU A 555 17.19 -9.79 -3.71
C GLU A 555 17.38 -10.37 -2.30
N THR A 556 18.48 -10.06 -1.63
CA THR A 556 18.73 -10.59 -0.27
C THR A 556 18.80 -9.44 0.73
N GLY A 557 17.69 -9.16 1.42
CA GLY A 557 17.61 -8.11 2.45
C GLY A 557 18.64 -8.29 3.58
N GLY A 558 19.06 -7.20 4.22
CA GLY A 558 20.17 -7.20 5.19
C GLY A 558 19.99 -8.17 6.36
N VAL A 559 18.76 -8.33 6.84
CA VAL A 559 18.42 -9.30 7.91
C VAL A 559 18.72 -10.75 7.49
N LEU A 560 18.40 -11.12 6.25
CA LEU A 560 18.60 -12.48 5.75
C LEU A 560 20.10 -12.82 5.67
N ARG A 561 20.94 -11.85 5.28
CA ARG A 561 22.41 -11.97 5.30
C ARG A 561 22.96 -12.06 6.73
N ALA A 562 22.47 -11.23 7.64
CA ALA A 562 22.90 -11.25 9.04
C ALA A 562 22.59 -12.58 9.73
N LEU A 563 21.39 -13.14 9.50
CA LEU A 563 21.02 -14.47 10.00
C LEU A 563 21.88 -15.58 9.39
N ALA A 564 22.20 -15.50 8.10
CA ALA A 564 23.13 -16.45 7.46
C ALA A 564 24.53 -16.38 8.08
N LEU A 565 25.05 -15.19 8.34
CA LEU A 565 26.34 -14.98 9.03
C LEU A 565 26.33 -15.58 10.44
N LEU A 566 25.26 -15.32 11.21
CA LEU A 566 25.09 -15.83 12.58
C LEU A 566 25.01 -17.36 12.64
N LEU A 567 24.43 -18.01 11.62
CA LEU A 567 24.36 -19.47 11.52
C LEU A 567 25.65 -20.09 10.96
N GLY A 568 26.38 -19.38 10.10
CA GLY A 568 27.59 -19.85 9.43
C GLY A 568 28.85 -19.83 10.31
N ARG A 569 28.86 -19.02 11.37
CA ARG A 569 30.00 -18.89 12.29
C ARG A 569 29.64 -19.39 13.69
N ALA A 570 30.55 -20.14 14.31
CA ALA A 570 30.35 -20.62 15.68
C ALA A 570 30.22 -19.44 16.66
N GLY A 571 29.04 -19.28 17.26
CA GLY A 571 28.72 -18.15 18.15
C GLY A 571 27.37 -18.28 18.85
N LEU A 572 26.39 -18.91 18.20
CA LEU A 572 25.08 -19.22 18.79
C LEU A 572 25.04 -20.64 19.38
N ASP A 573 24.31 -20.81 20.48
CA ASP A 573 23.94 -22.12 21.00
C ASP A 573 22.75 -22.73 20.23
N ALA A 574 22.35 -23.96 20.56
CA ALA A 574 21.26 -24.66 19.88
C ALA A 574 19.95 -23.84 19.85
N ARG A 575 19.58 -23.21 20.97
CA ARG A 575 18.36 -22.37 21.05
C ARG A 575 18.46 -21.14 20.15
N GLY A 576 19.58 -20.41 20.19
CA GLY A 576 19.80 -19.25 19.32
C GLY A 576 19.82 -19.64 17.83
N GLN A 577 20.40 -20.79 17.50
CA GLN A 577 20.37 -21.32 16.14
C GLN A 577 18.96 -21.71 15.68
N ALA A 578 18.14 -22.31 16.56
CA ALA A 578 16.76 -22.67 16.22
C ALA A 578 15.93 -21.42 15.88
N VAL A 579 16.00 -20.38 16.72
CA VAL A 579 15.30 -19.10 16.48
C VAL A 579 15.83 -18.41 15.23
N ALA A 580 17.15 -18.35 15.03
CA ALA A 580 17.74 -17.74 13.83
C ALA A 580 17.31 -18.43 12.55
N ARG A 581 17.24 -19.78 12.53
CA ARG A 581 16.72 -20.54 11.40
C ARG A 581 15.23 -20.30 11.18
N MET A 582 14.43 -20.24 12.23
CA MET A 582 12.99 -19.93 12.13
C MET A 582 12.77 -18.54 11.51
N LEU A 583 13.51 -17.51 11.95
CA LEU A 583 13.45 -16.17 11.37
C LEU A 583 13.94 -16.15 9.92
N ARG A 584 15.02 -16.87 9.62
CA ARG A 584 15.54 -16.99 8.26
C ARG A 584 14.52 -17.65 7.32
N GLY A 585 13.83 -18.69 7.79
CA GLY A 585 12.72 -19.32 7.09
C GLY A 585 11.57 -18.35 6.82
N ARG A 586 11.25 -17.47 7.78
CA ARG A 586 10.24 -16.41 7.59
C ARG A 586 10.64 -15.45 6.47
N GLU A 587 11.87 -14.95 6.47
CA GLU A 587 12.37 -14.04 5.43
C GLU A 587 12.42 -14.70 4.05
N LEU A 588 12.81 -15.98 3.99
CA LEU A 588 12.78 -16.76 2.74
C LEU A 588 11.36 -16.98 2.22
N ARG A 589 10.38 -17.24 3.09
CA ARG A 589 8.98 -17.34 2.69
C ARG A 589 8.47 -16.00 2.15
N LEU A 590 8.81 -14.88 2.79
CA LEU A 590 8.39 -13.54 2.35
C LEU A 590 8.98 -13.16 0.98
N SER A 591 10.14 -13.71 0.62
CA SER A 591 10.76 -13.58 -0.71
C SER A 591 10.34 -14.65 -1.71
N GLY A 592 9.36 -15.51 -1.38
CA GLY A 592 8.85 -16.55 -2.27
C GLY A 592 9.73 -17.80 -2.40
N ALA A 593 10.85 -17.87 -1.67
CA ALA A 593 11.77 -19.01 -1.68
C ALA A 593 11.27 -20.14 -0.76
N TYR A 594 10.08 -20.70 -1.06
CA TYR A 594 9.34 -21.61 -0.18
C TYR A 594 10.10 -22.88 0.20
N GLU A 595 10.74 -23.57 -0.74
CA GLU A 595 11.49 -24.81 -0.46
C GLU A 595 12.66 -24.56 0.51
N ARG A 596 13.38 -23.45 0.33
CA ARG A 596 14.47 -23.06 1.23
C ARG A 596 13.92 -22.69 2.61
N ALA A 597 12.78 -22.00 2.66
CA ALA A 597 12.11 -21.67 3.91
C ALA A 597 11.71 -22.93 4.70
N LEU A 598 11.11 -23.93 4.04
CA LEU A 598 10.77 -25.22 4.65
C LEU A 598 11.99 -25.91 5.24
N GLY A 599 13.11 -25.95 4.50
CA GLY A 599 14.36 -26.53 4.98
C GLY A 599 14.93 -25.83 6.23
N GLU A 600 14.80 -24.50 6.33
CA GLU A 600 15.21 -23.75 7.52
C GLU A 600 14.29 -24.08 8.73
N TYR A 601 12.97 -24.17 8.52
CA TYR A 601 12.04 -24.56 9.59
C TYR A 601 12.27 -25.99 10.09
N GLU A 602 12.57 -26.93 9.20
CA GLU A 602 12.90 -28.31 9.58
C GLU A 602 14.17 -28.38 10.43
N GLN A 603 15.21 -27.65 10.04
CA GLN A 603 16.43 -27.56 10.84
C GLN A 603 16.20 -26.83 12.18
N ALA A 604 15.33 -25.81 12.22
CA ALA A 604 14.95 -25.16 13.47
C ALA A 604 14.28 -26.15 14.43
N LEU A 605 13.33 -26.94 13.93
CA LEU A 605 12.60 -27.95 14.72
C LEU A 605 13.46 -29.15 15.11
N ALA A 606 14.50 -29.48 14.32
CA ALA A 606 15.48 -30.50 14.71
C ALA A 606 16.33 -30.07 15.91
N LEU A 607 16.55 -28.75 16.08
CA LEU A 607 17.27 -28.19 17.23
C LEU A 607 16.36 -27.95 18.43
N ASP A 608 15.14 -27.47 18.18
CA ASP A 608 14.13 -27.19 19.20
C ASP A 608 12.74 -27.66 18.74
N PRO A 609 12.35 -28.90 19.10
CA PRO A 609 11.04 -29.45 18.75
C PRO A 609 9.85 -28.76 19.42
N GLU A 610 10.08 -27.89 20.42
CA GLU A 610 9.02 -27.16 21.14
C GLU A 610 8.85 -25.72 20.61
N LEU A 611 9.55 -25.35 19.53
CA LEU A 611 9.48 -24.01 18.93
C LEU A 611 8.18 -23.82 18.12
N GLU A 612 7.11 -23.41 18.80
CA GLU A 612 5.78 -23.13 18.21
C GLU A 612 5.85 -22.28 16.93
N ARG A 613 6.60 -21.17 16.97
CA ARG A 613 6.72 -20.22 15.84
C ARG A 613 7.26 -20.87 14.57
N ALA A 614 8.08 -21.93 14.69
CA ALA A 614 8.60 -22.67 13.55
C ALA A 614 7.53 -23.58 12.92
N TYR A 615 6.68 -24.22 13.73
CA TYR A 615 5.51 -24.93 13.20
C TYR A 615 4.53 -23.99 12.51
N TYR A 616 4.19 -22.86 13.14
CA TYR A 616 3.35 -21.84 12.51
C TYR A 616 3.93 -21.37 11.16
N GLY A 617 5.23 -21.01 11.14
CA GLY A 617 5.90 -20.55 9.93
C GLY A 617 5.94 -21.60 8.82
N ARG A 618 6.23 -22.85 9.17
CA ARG A 618 6.22 -23.97 8.22
C ARG A 618 4.82 -24.25 7.67
N GLY A 619 3.80 -24.22 8.54
CA GLY A 619 2.41 -24.39 8.15
C GLY A 619 1.95 -23.34 7.15
N VAL A 620 2.21 -22.06 7.42
CA VAL A 620 1.91 -20.97 6.48
C VAL A 620 2.69 -21.16 5.16
N THR A 621 3.96 -21.56 5.21
CA THR A 621 4.76 -21.81 4.00
C THR A 621 4.18 -22.92 3.13
N ARG A 622 3.72 -24.01 3.73
CA ARG A 622 3.06 -25.13 3.01
C ARG A 622 1.75 -24.70 2.35
N ALA A 623 0.99 -23.83 3.02
CA ALA A 623 -0.23 -23.28 2.46
C ALA A 623 0.02 -22.36 1.25
N GLU A 624 1.11 -21.60 1.21
CA GLU A 624 1.53 -20.83 0.01
C GLU A 624 1.80 -21.76 -1.19
N GLN A 625 2.25 -22.99 -0.93
CA GLN A 625 2.42 -24.04 -1.93
C GLN A 625 1.12 -24.84 -2.20
N ARG A 626 -0.02 -24.40 -1.64
CA ARG A 626 -1.35 -25.03 -1.70
C ARG A 626 -1.46 -26.40 -1.03
N ASP A 627 -0.50 -26.78 -0.18
CA ASP A 627 -0.62 -27.96 0.69
C ASP A 627 -1.29 -27.59 2.02
N TYR A 628 -2.59 -27.30 1.93
CA TYR A 628 -3.39 -26.88 3.09
C TYR A 628 -3.53 -27.99 4.14
N ALA A 629 -3.48 -29.28 3.73
CA ALA A 629 -3.60 -30.40 4.65
C ALA A 629 -2.36 -30.51 5.56
N ALA A 630 -1.15 -30.44 4.99
CA ALA A 630 0.07 -30.42 5.78
C ALA A 630 0.22 -29.12 6.59
N ALA A 631 -0.29 -28.00 6.07
CA ALA A 631 -0.34 -26.74 6.79
C ALA A 631 -1.18 -26.84 8.08
N ILE A 632 -2.39 -27.42 8.00
CA ILE A 632 -3.26 -27.64 9.16
C ILE A 632 -2.57 -28.55 10.19
N ALA A 633 -1.89 -29.62 9.78
CA ALA A 633 -1.18 -30.50 10.70
C ALA A 633 -0.05 -29.80 11.48
N ASP A 634 0.66 -28.85 10.85
CA ASP A 634 1.65 -28.03 11.54
C ASP A 634 0.98 -27.02 12.49
N LEU A 635 -0.13 -26.40 12.09
CA LEU A 635 -0.89 -25.46 12.93
C LEU A 635 -1.53 -26.16 14.13
N ASP A 636 -1.97 -27.41 13.99
CA ASP A 636 -2.40 -28.25 15.09
C ASP A 636 -1.28 -28.50 16.10
N HIS A 637 -0.04 -28.62 15.63
CA HIS A 637 1.10 -28.76 16.51
C HIS A 637 1.42 -27.43 17.21
N ALA A 638 1.37 -26.31 16.48
CA ALA A 638 1.53 -24.98 17.04
C ALA A 638 0.50 -24.68 18.15
N ASP A 639 -0.78 -24.99 17.93
CA ASP A 639 -1.87 -24.84 18.91
C ASP A 639 -1.68 -25.76 20.13
N ARG A 640 -1.10 -26.97 19.96
CA ARG A 640 -0.75 -27.83 21.12
C ARG A 640 0.37 -27.25 21.98
N LEU A 641 1.35 -26.59 21.36
CA LEU A 641 2.49 -26.00 22.07
C LEU A 641 2.12 -24.67 22.74
N ALA A 642 1.32 -23.84 22.06
CA ALA A 642 0.80 -22.57 22.58
C ALA A 642 -0.72 -22.46 22.33
N PRO A 643 -1.54 -23.07 23.21
CA PRO A 643 -2.99 -23.04 23.06
C PRO A 643 -3.53 -21.61 23.19
N ASP A 644 -4.70 -21.39 22.60
CA ASP A 644 -5.41 -20.09 22.64
C ASP A 644 -4.64 -18.94 21.97
N THR A 645 -3.78 -19.26 21.00
CA THR A 645 -3.14 -18.26 20.16
C THR A 645 -4.07 -17.85 19.01
N ALA A 646 -4.73 -16.68 19.14
CA ALA A 646 -5.75 -16.20 18.19
C ALA A 646 -5.32 -16.27 16.72
N ARG A 647 -4.07 -15.88 16.41
CA ARG A 647 -3.50 -15.92 15.05
C ARG A 647 -3.37 -17.34 14.50
N VAL A 648 -2.98 -18.33 15.31
CA VAL A 648 -2.85 -19.73 14.89
C VAL A 648 -4.24 -20.28 14.55
N LEU A 649 -5.22 -20.05 15.44
CA LEU A 649 -6.60 -20.47 15.25
C LEU A 649 -7.24 -19.81 14.01
N PHE A 650 -7.02 -18.51 13.82
CA PHE A 650 -7.47 -17.80 12.62
C PHE A 650 -6.95 -18.45 11.34
N VAL A 651 -5.63 -18.66 11.24
CA VAL A 651 -5.01 -19.21 10.04
C VAL A 651 -5.47 -20.66 9.79
N ARG A 652 -5.56 -21.49 10.84
CA ARG A 652 -6.06 -22.87 10.72
C ARG A 652 -7.51 -22.90 10.27
N GLY A 653 -8.35 -22.05 10.87
CA GLY A 653 -9.75 -21.89 10.49
C GLY A 653 -9.93 -21.41 9.05
N ASP A 654 -9.08 -20.51 8.57
CA ASP A 654 -9.10 -20.05 7.17
C ASP A 654 -8.72 -21.18 6.18
N TYR A 655 -7.74 -22.02 6.53
CA TYR A 655 -7.38 -23.17 5.70
C TYR A 655 -8.46 -24.26 5.72
N HIS A 656 -9.12 -24.50 6.85
CA HIS A 656 -10.32 -25.33 6.91
C HIS A 656 -11.43 -24.79 5.99
N ARG A 657 -11.64 -23.46 5.98
CA ARG A 657 -12.61 -22.81 5.08
C ARG A 657 -12.25 -23.02 3.61
N ILE A 658 -10.98 -22.92 3.24
CA ILE A 658 -10.52 -23.15 1.86
C ILE A 658 -10.76 -24.61 1.42
N LEU A 659 -10.57 -25.57 2.33
CA LEU A 659 -10.82 -26.99 2.07
C LEU A 659 -12.32 -27.38 2.14
N GLY A 660 -13.21 -26.45 2.51
CA GLY A 660 -14.65 -26.73 2.66
C GLY A 660 -15.02 -27.44 3.97
N HIS A 661 -14.09 -27.54 4.92
CA HIS A 661 -14.33 -28.07 6.27
C HIS A 661 -15.02 -27.00 7.13
N HIS A 662 -16.27 -26.67 6.79
CA HIS A 662 -16.98 -25.51 7.33
C HIS A 662 -17.19 -25.55 8.85
N GLU A 663 -17.48 -26.73 9.41
CA GLU A 663 -17.69 -26.87 10.86
C GLU A 663 -16.41 -26.62 11.66
N GLU A 664 -15.29 -27.17 11.21
CA GLU A 664 -13.97 -26.93 11.81
C GLU A 664 -13.53 -25.49 11.67
N ALA A 665 -13.74 -24.89 10.50
CA ALA A 665 -13.46 -23.49 10.24
C ALA A 665 -14.22 -22.57 11.21
N VAL A 666 -15.54 -22.74 11.36
CA VAL A 666 -16.34 -21.92 12.28
C VAL A 666 -15.84 -22.07 13.71
N ARG A 667 -15.54 -23.29 14.16
CA ARG A 667 -15.07 -23.55 15.54
C ARG A 667 -13.78 -22.81 15.87
N ASP A 668 -12.80 -22.86 14.97
CA ASP A 668 -11.52 -22.17 15.16
C ASP A 668 -11.68 -20.66 15.07
N LEU A 669 -12.46 -20.18 14.09
CA LEU A 669 -12.70 -18.76 13.89
C LEU A 669 -13.51 -18.13 15.03
N ASP A 670 -14.45 -18.88 15.64
CA ASP A 670 -15.18 -18.45 16.83
C ASP A 670 -14.23 -18.23 18.02
N ARG A 671 -13.30 -19.16 18.26
CA ARG A 671 -12.26 -18.97 19.29
C ARG A 671 -11.32 -17.83 18.92
N ALA A 672 -10.91 -17.73 17.65
CA ALA A 672 -10.00 -16.69 17.19
C ALA A 672 -10.56 -15.28 17.43
N VAL A 673 -11.82 -15.01 17.09
CA VAL A 673 -12.41 -13.68 17.32
C VAL A 673 -12.75 -13.41 18.79
N ALA A 674 -12.94 -14.46 19.60
CA ALA A 674 -13.11 -14.31 21.05
C ALA A 674 -11.80 -13.92 21.73
N LEU A 675 -10.67 -14.47 21.26
CA LEU A 675 -9.33 -14.21 21.79
C LEU A 675 -8.69 -12.94 21.21
N GLY A 676 -8.96 -12.64 19.94
CA GLY A 676 -8.48 -11.47 19.20
C GLY A 676 -9.64 -10.72 18.53
N PRO A 677 -10.43 -9.93 19.28
CA PRO A 677 -11.62 -9.25 18.75
C PRO A 677 -11.32 -8.15 17.73
N ASP A 678 -10.05 -7.76 17.59
CA ASP A 678 -9.50 -6.78 16.65
C ASP A 678 -8.97 -7.41 15.35
N LEU A 679 -8.96 -8.75 15.23
CA LEU A 679 -8.50 -9.45 14.02
C LEU A 679 -9.54 -9.38 12.89
N ALA A 680 -9.54 -8.29 12.11
CA ALA A 680 -10.47 -8.09 10.99
C ALA A 680 -10.55 -9.30 10.02
N GLY A 681 -9.40 -9.90 9.70
CA GLY A 681 -9.33 -11.08 8.82
C GLY A 681 -10.05 -12.32 9.38
N ALA A 682 -10.07 -12.50 10.71
CA ALA A 682 -10.79 -13.61 11.35
C ALA A 682 -12.30 -13.42 11.27
N TRP A 683 -12.78 -12.20 11.51
CA TRP A 683 -14.19 -11.83 11.30
C TRP A 683 -14.61 -12.06 9.84
N ALA A 684 -13.83 -11.55 8.88
CA ALA A 684 -14.14 -11.73 7.47
C ALA A 684 -14.18 -13.20 7.06
N SER A 685 -13.22 -14.00 7.51
CA SER A 685 -13.16 -15.44 7.21
C SER A 685 -14.32 -16.21 7.83
N ARG A 686 -14.74 -15.84 9.04
CA ARG A 686 -15.93 -16.44 9.67
C ARG A 686 -17.20 -16.08 8.92
N GLY A 687 -17.33 -14.81 8.52
CA GLY A 687 -18.47 -14.35 7.73
C GLY A 687 -18.58 -15.09 6.39
N VAL A 688 -17.47 -15.31 5.69
CA VAL A 688 -17.45 -16.11 4.45
C VAL A 688 -17.83 -17.57 4.71
N THR A 689 -17.36 -18.15 5.81
CA THR A 689 -17.69 -19.54 6.17
C THR A 689 -19.19 -19.69 6.47
N ARG A 690 -19.77 -18.74 7.23
CA ARG A 690 -21.21 -18.67 7.55
C ARG A 690 -22.07 -18.42 6.32
N HIS A 691 -21.58 -17.63 5.35
CA HIS A 691 -22.26 -17.48 4.06
C HIS A 691 -22.34 -18.81 3.32
N GLY A 692 -21.27 -19.61 3.36
CA GLY A 692 -21.21 -20.96 2.77
C GLY A 692 -22.16 -21.96 3.43
N THR A 693 -22.43 -21.85 4.74
CA THR A 693 -23.38 -22.71 5.47
C THR A 693 -24.83 -22.23 5.40
N GLY A 694 -25.10 -21.06 4.82
CA GLY A 694 -26.44 -20.48 4.67
C GLY A 694 -26.86 -19.54 5.81
N ASP A 695 -25.97 -19.23 6.75
CA ASP A 695 -26.22 -18.31 7.87
C ASP A 695 -26.07 -16.83 7.45
N ILE A 696 -26.89 -16.39 6.51
CA ILE A 696 -26.75 -15.11 5.78
C ILE A 696 -26.66 -13.88 6.72
N GLU A 697 -27.50 -13.79 7.75
CA GLU A 697 -27.51 -12.64 8.66
C GLU A 697 -26.25 -12.55 9.53
N GLN A 698 -25.76 -13.69 10.02
CA GLN A 698 -24.53 -13.72 10.81
C GLN A 698 -23.30 -13.47 9.92
N ALA A 699 -23.33 -13.95 8.68
CA ALA A 699 -22.29 -13.65 7.70
C ALA A 699 -22.16 -12.15 7.44
N LEU A 700 -23.29 -11.45 7.28
CA LEU A 700 -23.31 -10.01 7.07
C LEU A 700 -22.77 -9.27 8.30
N ALA A 701 -23.22 -9.62 9.50
CA ALA A 701 -22.76 -9.01 10.75
C ALA A 701 -21.23 -9.17 10.97
N ASP A 702 -20.69 -10.35 10.64
CA ASP A 702 -19.25 -10.59 10.74
C ASP A 702 -18.45 -9.77 9.72
N LEU A 703 -18.94 -9.66 8.49
CA LEU A 703 -18.29 -8.86 7.44
C LEU A 703 -18.39 -7.36 7.72
N ASP A 704 -19.51 -6.89 8.30
CA ASP A 704 -19.65 -5.53 8.80
C ASP A 704 -18.62 -5.26 9.90
N ARG A 705 -18.47 -6.18 10.86
CA ARG A 705 -17.49 -6.05 11.93
C ARG A 705 -16.05 -6.02 11.40
N ALA A 706 -15.74 -6.85 10.41
CA ALA A 706 -14.42 -6.82 9.75
C ALA A 706 -14.14 -5.45 9.12
N LEU A 707 -15.14 -4.81 8.49
CA LEU A 707 -15.02 -3.52 7.82
C LEU A 707 -15.10 -2.31 8.79
N GLU A 708 -15.65 -2.50 9.99
CA GLU A 708 -15.51 -1.53 11.08
C GLU A 708 -14.08 -1.48 11.62
N LEU A 709 -13.42 -2.65 11.69
CA LEU A 709 -12.04 -2.78 12.17
C LEU A 709 -11.03 -2.33 11.11
N ASP A 710 -11.23 -2.76 9.87
CA ASP A 710 -10.43 -2.37 8.72
C ASP A 710 -11.34 -1.94 7.55
N PRO A 711 -11.62 -0.63 7.44
CA PRO A 711 -12.44 -0.09 6.36
C PRO A 711 -11.86 -0.32 4.96
N GLU A 712 -10.56 -0.60 4.83
CA GLU A 712 -9.87 -0.76 3.55
C GLU A 712 -9.72 -2.23 3.13
N HIS A 713 -10.29 -3.17 3.91
CA HIS A 713 -10.22 -4.60 3.64
C HIS A 713 -10.97 -5.03 2.37
N VAL A 714 -10.28 -4.96 1.22
CA VAL A 714 -10.84 -5.24 -0.13
C VAL A 714 -11.53 -6.61 -0.20
N TRP A 715 -10.91 -7.66 0.33
CA TRP A 715 -11.52 -9.00 0.33
C TRP A 715 -12.83 -9.04 1.12
N ALA A 716 -12.92 -8.41 2.30
CA ALA A 716 -14.16 -8.35 3.07
C ALA A 716 -15.27 -7.59 2.32
N LEU A 717 -14.96 -6.48 1.63
CA LEU A 717 -15.91 -5.75 0.78
C LEU A 717 -16.49 -6.66 -0.33
N VAL A 718 -15.63 -7.35 -1.08
CA VAL A 718 -16.08 -8.24 -2.16
C VAL A 718 -16.91 -9.40 -1.62
N ARG A 719 -16.55 -9.93 -0.45
CA ARG A 719 -17.32 -11.01 0.18
C ARG A 719 -18.68 -10.51 0.67
N ARG A 720 -18.76 -9.32 1.26
CA ARG A 720 -20.04 -8.71 1.67
C ARG A 720 -20.92 -8.40 0.47
N ALA A 721 -20.35 -7.94 -0.65
CA ALA A 721 -21.07 -7.78 -1.91
C ALA A 721 -21.71 -9.09 -2.39
N ARG A 722 -21.03 -10.24 -2.23
CA ARG A 722 -21.62 -11.56 -2.54
C ARG A 722 -22.76 -11.93 -1.61
N VAL A 723 -22.70 -11.56 -0.33
CA VAL A 723 -23.82 -11.73 0.62
C VAL A 723 -25.01 -10.85 0.21
N HIS A 724 -24.76 -9.58 -0.13
CA HIS A 724 -25.81 -8.67 -0.64
C HIS A 724 -26.45 -9.21 -1.92
N ARG A 725 -25.66 -9.82 -2.82
CA ARG A 725 -26.19 -10.52 -4.01
C ARG A 725 -27.15 -11.64 -3.62
N SER A 726 -26.81 -12.47 -2.64
CA SER A 726 -27.70 -13.54 -2.15
C SER A 726 -29.02 -13.00 -1.54
N ARG A 727 -29.03 -11.73 -1.10
CA ARG A 727 -30.22 -11.03 -0.60
C ARG A 727 -30.93 -10.17 -1.67
N GLU A 728 -30.46 -10.22 -2.92
CA GLU A 728 -30.94 -9.37 -4.02
C GLU A 728 -30.78 -7.84 -3.77
N GLU A 729 -29.89 -7.46 -2.85
CA GLU A 729 -29.60 -6.06 -2.49
C GLU A 729 -28.57 -5.45 -3.46
N ARG A 730 -28.97 -5.26 -4.72
CA ARG A 730 -28.09 -4.86 -5.82
C ARG A 730 -27.34 -3.55 -5.57
N ASP A 731 -28.00 -2.53 -5.01
CA ASP A 731 -27.36 -1.23 -4.77
C ASP A 731 -26.21 -1.33 -3.77
N ARG A 732 -26.39 -2.11 -2.70
CA ARG A 732 -25.34 -2.34 -1.69
C ARG A 732 -24.22 -3.21 -2.25
N GLN A 733 -24.56 -4.23 -3.03
CA GLN A 733 -23.58 -5.05 -3.74
C GLN A 733 -22.65 -4.18 -4.60
N PHE A 734 -23.19 -3.27 -5.42
CA PHE A 734 -22.37 -2.41 -6.27
C PHE A 734 -21.60 -1.37 -5.47
N ALA A 735 -22.17 -0.79 -4.42
CA ALA A 735 -21.45 0.14 -3.56
C ALA A 735 -20.18 -0.48 -2.95
N ASP A 736 -20.25 -1.73 -2.48
CA ASP A 736 -19.09 -2.46 -1.96
C ASP A 736 -18.06 -2.79 -3.05
N LEU A 737 -18.51 -3.20 -4.24
CA LEU A 737 -17.62 -3.53 -5.36
C LEU A 737 -16.94 -2.30 -5.93
N ASP A 738 -17.63 -1.16 -6.03
CA ASP A 738 -17.04 0.10 -6.49
C ASP A 738 -15.99 0.60 -5.50
N ARG A 739 -16.24 0.47 -4.20
CA ARG A 739 -15.25 0.75 -3.16
C ARG A 739 -14.06 -0.20 -3.26
N ALA A 740 -14.29 -1.50 -3.47
CA ALA A 740 -13.23 -2.48 -3.62
C ALA A 740 -12.33 -2.18 -4.84
N VAL A 741 -12.92 -1.79 -5.97
CA VAL A 741 -12.18 -1.36 -7.17
C VAL A 741 -11.39 -0.08 -6.91
N ALA A 742 -11.95 0.88 -6.18
CA ALA A 742 -11.26 2.12 -5.84
C ALA A 742 -10.05 1.89 -4.91
N LEU A 743 -10.14 0.91 -4.01
CA LEU A 743 -9.07 0.56 -3.06
C LEU A 743 -8.00 -0.37 -3.67
N GLY A 744 -8.37 -1.22 -4.63
CA GLY A 744 -7.45 -2.15 -5.31
C GLY A 744 -7.53 -2.07 -6.83
N PRO A 745 -7.22 -0.92 -7.46
CA PRO A 745 -7.35 -0.73 -8.90
C PRO A 745 -6.41 -1.61 -9.74
N GLU A 746 -5.35 -2.16 -9.14
CA GLU A 746 -4.39 -3.10 -9.73
C GLU A 746 -4.75 -4.58 -9.51
N LEU A 747 -5.80 -4.89 -8.74
CA LEU A 747 -6.20 -6.26 -8.44
C LEU A 747 -7.16 -6.81 -9.50
N ALA A 748 -6.63 -7.58 -10.47
CA ALA A 748 -7.40 -8.20 -11.55
C ALA A 748 -8.66 -8.96 -11.06
N TRP A 749 -8.54 -9.67 -9.94
CA TRP A 749 -9.65 -10.43 -9.37
C TRP A 749 -10.81 -9.55 -8.90
N VAL A 750 -10.59 -8.31 -8.45
CA VAL A 750 -11.65 -7.40 -8.01
C VAL A 750 -12.47 -6.91 -9.19
N TRP A 751 -11.81 -6.51 -10.28
CA TRP A 751 -12.46 -6.14 -11.54
C TRP A 751 -13.31 -7.28 -12.08
N CYS A 752 -12.78 -8.51 -12.11
CA CYS A 752 -13.55 -9.68 -12.51
C CYS A 752 -14.80 -9.91 -11.63
N GLN A 753 -14.71 -9.67 -10.32
CA GLN A 753 -15.87 -9.81 -9.41
C GLN A 753 -16.96 -8.78 -9.67
N ARG A 754 -16.58 -7.53 -10.00
CA ARG A 754 -17.56 -6.51 -10.41
C ARG A 754 -18.14 -6.80 -11.79
N GLY A 755 -17.32 -7.25 -12.73
CA GLY A 755 -17.77 -7.75 -14.02
C GLY A 755 -18.79 -8.88 -13.89
N ASP A 756 -18.54 -9.85 -13.00
CA ASP A 756 -19.48 -10.95 -12.71
C ASP A 756 -20.81 -10.43 -12.16
N ALA A 757 -20.77 -9.44 -11.27
CA ALA A 757 -21.97 -8.79 -10.74
C ALA A 757 -22.75 -8.05 -11.83
N LEU A 758 -22.06 -7.29 -12.69
CA LEU A 758 -22.65 -6.59 -13.84
C LEU A 758 -23.31 -7.55 -14.83
N ARG A 759 -22.63 -8.65 -15.17
CA ARG A 759 -23.14 -9.71 -16.04
C ARG A 759 -24.39 -10.36 -15.45
N VAL A 760 -24.41 -10.66 -14.16
CA VAL A 760 -25.61 -11.21 -13.48
C VAL A 760 -26.76 -10.19 -13.47
N ALA A 761 -26.45 -8.89 -13.41
CA ALA A 761 -27.44 -7.81 -13.52
C ALA A 761 -27.88 -7.51 -14.98
N GLY A 762 -27.40 -8.27 -15.97
CA GLY A 762 -27.73 -8.05 -17.40
C GLY A 762 -27.00 -6.86 -18.04
N ARG A 763 -26.04 -6.25 -17.34
CA ARG A 763 -25.22 -5.12 -17.82
C ARG A 763 -23.96 -5.63 -18.53
N ASP A 764 -24.16 -6.50 -19.53
CA ASP A 764 -23.07 -7.22 -20.20
C ASP A 764 -22.03 -6.29 -20.85
N THR A 765 -22.44 -5.15 -21.41
CA THR A 765 -21.50 -4.17 -22.01
C THR A 765 -20.53 -3.57 -20.98
N GLU A 766 -21.01 -3.27 -19.78
CA GLU A 766 -20.16 -2.74 -18.70
C GLU A 766 -19.30 -3.85 -18.10
N ALA A 767 -19.85 -5.07 -18.00
CA ALA A 767 -19.09 -6.24 -17.57
C ALA A 767 -17.89 -6.50 -18.49
N LEU A 768 -18.04 -6.35 -19.81
CA LEU A 768 -16.93 -6.49 -20.76
C LEU A 768 -15.78 -5.53 -20.43
N ALA A 769 -16.06 -4.27 -20.13
CA ALA A 769 -15.03 -3.29 -19.78
C ALA A 769 -14.26 -3.68 -18.50
N ASP A 770 -14.97 -4.21 -17.50
CA ASP A 770 -14.35 -4.71 -16.27
C ASP A 770 -13.50 -5.96 -16.51
N TYR A 771 -13.97 -6.89 -17.36
CA TYR A 771 -13.17 -8.07 -17.71
C TYR A 771 -11.95 -7.70 -18.55
N ASP A 772 -12.08 -6.74 -19.48
CA ASP A 772 -10.95 -6.22 -20.24
C ASP A 772 -9.89 -5.65 -19.30
N ARG A 773 -10.31 -4.85 -18.31
CA ARG A 773 -9.40 -4.32 -17.29
C ARG A 773 -8.76 -5.42 -16.44
N ALA A 774 -9.51 -6.45 -16.05
CA ALA A 774 -8.97 -7.60 -15.34
C ALA A 774 -7.89 -8.33 -16.15
N LEU A 775 -8.10 -8.50 -17.45
CA LEU A 775 -7.19 -9.20 -18.36
C LEU A 775 -5.98 -8.36 -18.80
N GLU A 776 -6.10 -7.03 -18.79
CA GLU A 776 -4.95 -6.12 -18.90
C GLU A 776 -3.99 -6.28 -17.71
N LEU A 777 -4.55 -6.48 -16.51
CA LEU A 777 -3.80 -6.65 -15.27
C LEU A 777 -3.22 -8.06 -15.12
N ASP A 778 -4.01 -9.09 -15.49
CA ASP A 778 -3.58 -10.49 -15.48
C ASP A 778 -4.02 -11.21 -16.78
N PRO A 779 -3.12 -11.30 -17.78
CA PRO A 779 -3.37 -12.02 -19.03
C PRO A 779 -3.53 -13.54 -18.90
N ALA A 780 -3.26 -14.13 -17.72
CA ALA A 780 -3.40 -15.55 -17.44
C ALA A 780 -4.69 -15.88 -16.66
N TYR A 781 -5.58 -14.91 -16.48
CA TYR A 781 -6.76 -15.10 -15.64
C TYR A 781 -7.91 -15.83 -16.34
N ALA A 782 -7.87 -17.17 -16.29
CA ALA A 782 -8.82 -18.04 -16.98
C ALA A 782 -10.31 -17.75 -16.68
N SER A 783 -10.66 -17.43 -15.43
CA SER A 783 -12.05 -17.12 -15.05
C SER A 783 -12.56 -15.83 -15.71
N ALA A 784 -11.71 -14.82 -15.88
CA ALA A 784 -12.10 -13.57 -16.52
C ALA A 784 -12.37 -13.78 -18.01
N TYR A 785 -11.53 -14.56 -18.70
CA TYR A 785 -11.81 -14.99 -20.08
C TYR A 785 -13.14 -15.73 -20.19
N ALA A 786 -13.38 -16.72 -19.35
CA ALA A 786 -14.62 -17.49 -19.41
C ALA A 786 -15.86 -16.60 -19.16
N SER A 787 -15.81 -15.72 -18.17
CA SER A 787 -16.89 -14.77 -17.90
C SER A 787 -17.10 -13.73 -19.02
N ARG A 788 -16.02 -13.21 -19.61
CA ARG A 788 -16.08 -12.31 -20.77
C ARG A 788 -16.68 -12.99 -21.99
N GLY A 789 -16.31 -14.25 -22.23
CA GLY A 789 -16.86 -15.06 -23.32
C GLY A 789 -18.37 -15.28 -23.20
N VAL A 790 -18.87 -15.48 -21.97
CA VAL A 790 -20.32 -15.55 -21.71
C VAL A 790 -21.01 -14.21 -22.03
N SER A 791 -20.46 -13.07 -21.60
CA SER A 791 -21.01 -11.76 -21.91
C SER A 791 -20.99 -11.44 -23.41
N HIS A 792 -19.93 -11.81 -24.13
CA HIS A 792 -19.89 -11.74 -25.59
C HIS A 792 -21.01 -12.56 -26.24
N SER A 793 -21.22 -13.81 -25.80
CA SER A 793 -22.28 -14.67 -26.33
C SER A 793 -23.69 -14.14 -26.05
N ARG A 794 -23.93 -13.51 -24.89
CA ARG A 794 -25.21 -12.84 -24.56
C ARG A 794 -25.49 -11.63 -25.45
N LEU A 795 -24.45 -10.95 -25.91
CA LEU A 795 -24.54 -9.84 -26.86
C LEU A 795 -24.57 -10.29 -28.33
N GLY A 796 -24.72 -11.60 -28.60
CA GLY A 796 -24.72 -12.16 -29.97
C GLY A 796 -23.35 -12.25 -30.64
N ARG A 797 -22.26 -11.94 -29.93
CA ARG A 797 -20.88 -11.96 -30.44
C ARG A 797 -20.26 -13.35 -30.25
N HIS A 798 -20.86 -14.37 -30.86
CA HIS A 798 -20.54 -15.77 -30.58
C HIS A 798 -19.09 -16.14 -30.90
N GLU A 799 -18.51 -15.65 -32.00
CA GLU A 799 -17.11 -15.92 -32.37
C GLU A 799 -16.12 -15.43 -31.30
N GLY A 800 -16.27 -14.17 -30.85
CA GLY A 800 -15.45 -13.63 -29.77
C GLY A 800 -15.68 -14.37 -28.44
N GLY A 801 -16.92 -14.78 -28.18
CA GLY A 801 -17.27 -15.59 -27.02
C GLY A 801 -16.56 -16.94 -26.99
N LEU A 802 -16.54 -17.64 -28.13
CA LEU A 802 -15.83 -18.92 -28.29
C LEU A 802 -14.31 -18.74 -28.12
N ALA A 803 -13.72 -17.71 -28.74
CA ALA A 803 -12.28 -17.46 -28.63
C ALA A 803 -11.82 -17.24 -27.18
N ASP A 804 -12.61 -16.50 -26.39
CA ASP A 804 -12.35 -16.31 -24.97
C ASP A 804 -12.49 -17.60 -24.15
N LEU A 805 -13.53 -18.39 -24.43
CA LEU A 805 -13.73 -19.68 -23.76
C LEU A 805 -12.63 -20.69 -24.10
N ASP A 806 -12.17 -20.70 -25.35
CA ASP A 806 -11.00 -21.47 -25.79
C ASP A 806 -9.74 -21.07 -25.04
N ARG A 807 -9.52 -19.75 -24.86
CA ARG A 807 -8.38 -19.25 -24.10
C ARG A 807 -8.47 -19.64 -22.62
N ALA A 808 -9.64 -19.55 -22.01
CA ALA A 808 -9.87 -20.00 -20.63
C ALA A 808 -9.54 -21.50 -20.46
N LEU A 809 -9.96 -22.34 -21.40
CA LEU A 809 -9.70 -23.79 -21.38
C LEU A 809 -8.26 -24.16 -21.74
N ALA A 810 -7.56 -23.34 -22.53
CA ALA A 810 -6.13 -23.48 -22.76
C ALA A 810 -5.32 -23.18 -21.49
N LEU A 811 -5.75 -22.20 -20.69
CA LEU A 811 -5.14 -21.87 -19.40
C LEU A 811 -5.51 -22.88 -18.31
N HIS A 812 -6.76 -23.37 -18.32
CA HIS A 812 -7.26 -24.34 -17.34
C HIS A 812 -8.11 -25.43 -18.01
N PRO A 813 -7.50 -26.54 -18.46
CA PRO A 813 -8.20 -27.59 -19.21
C PRO A 813 -9.26 -28.38 -18.42
N ALA A 814 -9.22 -28.33 -17.09
CA ALA A 814 -10.16 -28.99 -16.18
C ALA A 814 -11.16 -27.98 -15.61
N TYR A 815 -11.85 -27.21 -16.48
CA TYR A 815 -12.79 -26.16 -16.07
C TYR A 815 -14.23 -26.46 -16.52
N PRO A 816 -15.01 -27.24 -15.75
CA PRO A 816 -16.36 -27.70 -16.13
C PRO A 816 -17.30 -26.56 -16.50
N TRP A 817 -17.26 -25.45 -15.75
CA TRP A 817 -18.10 -24.30 -16.04
C TRP A 817 -17.82 -23.71 -17.42
N ALA A 818 -16.55 -23.48 -17.78
CA ALA A 818 -16.18 -22.93 -19.09
C ALA A 818 -16.52 -23.90 -20.24
N LEU A 819 -16.34 -25.22 -20.04
CA LEU A 819 -16.77 -26.24 -21.01
C LEU A 819 -18.28 -26.15 -21.27
N VAL A 820 -19.10 -26.11 -20.23
CA VAL A 820 -20.55 -25.98 -20.40
C VAL A 820 -20.92 -24.64 -21.04
N GLN A 821 -20.28 -23.53 -20.69
CA GLN A 821 -20.56 -22.26 -21.35
C GLN A 821 -20.22 -22.31 -22.84
N ARG A 822 -19.09 -22.94 -23.23
CA ARG A 822 -18.73 -23.15 -24.64
C ARG A 822 -19.71 -24.06 -25.34
N SER A 823 -20.15 -25.13 -24.69
CA SER A 823 -21.24 -25.99 -25.15
C SER A 823 -22.52 -25.20 -25.44
N VAL A 824 -22.92 -24.30 -24.54
CA VAL A 824 -24.09 -23.43 -24.74
C VAL A 824 -23.92 -22.53 -25.97
N VAL A 825 -22.74 -21.96 -26.20
CA VAL A 825 -22.48 -21.14 -27.40
C VAL A 825 -22.52 -22.00 -28.68
N HIS A 826 -21.96 -23.21 -28.63
CA HIS A 826 -22.05 -24.16 -29.75
C HIS A 826 -23.49 -24.53 -30.08
N ARG A 827 -24.37 -24.75 -29.09
CA ARG A 827 -25.81 -24.98 -29.37
C ARG A 827 -26.49 -23.80 -30.04
N ARG A 828 -26.12 -22.56 -29.69
CA ARG A 828 -26.67 -21.34 -30.30
C ARG A 828 -26.18 -21.11 -31.73
N THR A 829 -25.11 -21.78 -32.14
CA THR A 829 -24.50 -21.67 -33.47
C THR A 829 -24.63 -22.98 -34.26
N ASP A 830 -25.58 -23.84 -33.87
CA ASP A 830 -25.88 -25.14 -34.47
C ASP A 830 -24.71 -26.15 -34.52
N GLY A 831 -23.67 -25.92 -33.71
CA GLY A 831 -22.53 -26.81 -33.51
C GLY A 831 -22.81 -27.95 -32.51
N TYR A 832 -23.87 -28.74 -32.72
CA TYR A 832 -24.35 -29.68 -31.71
C TYR A 832 -23.35 -30.78 -31.33
N ALA A 833 -22.50 -31.23 -32.26
CA ALA A 833 -21.46 -32.23 -31.97
C ALA A 833 -20.40 -31.69 -30.99
N ALA A 834 -19.87 -30.48 -31.25
CA ALA A 834 -18.91 -29.82 -30.37
C ALA A 834 -19.54 -29.49 -29.01
N SER A 835 -20.83 -29.11 -29.00
CA SER A 835 -21.58 -28.92 -27.76
C SER A 835 -21.62 -30.19 -26.91
N TYR A 836 -21.88 -31.35 -27.52
CA TYR A 836 -21.87 -32.62 -26.82
C TYR A 836 -20.49 -32.97 -26.28
N GLU A 837 -19.42 -32.83 -27.07
CA GLU A 837 -18.04 -33.11 -26.61
C GLU A 837 -17.67 -32.31 -25.35
N ASP A 838 -18.01 -31.02 -25.34
CA ASP A 838 -17.75 -30.16 -24.18
C ASP A 838 -18.59 -30.53 -22.96
N ALA A 839 -19.88 -30.80 -23.16
CA ALA A 839 -20.77 -31.19 -22.07
C ALA A 839 -20.42 -32.58 -21.51
N ASP A 840 -19.99 -33.51 -22.36
CA ASP A 840 -19.52 -34.83 -21.97
C ASP A 840 -18.28 -34.73 -21.09
N ARG A 841 -17.29 -33.95 -21.52
CA ARG A 841 -16.09 -33.69 -20.73
C ARG A 841 -16.39 -32.97 -19.41
N ALA A 842 -17.40 -32.09 -19.37
CA ALA A 842 -17.83 -31.48 -18.11
C ALA A 842 -18.43 -32.52 -17.15
N VAL A 843 -19.21 -33.48 -17.64
CA VAL A 843 -19.73 -34.61 -16.84
C VAL A 843 -18.63 -35.57 -16.41
N GLU A 844 -17.60 -35.81 -17.24
CA GLU A 844 -16.43 -36.61 -16.83
C GLU A 844 -15.69 -36.00 -15.65
N LEU A 845 -15.56 -34.67 -15.63
CA LEU A 845 -14.93 -33.93 -14.53
C LEU A 845 -15.81 -33.85 -13.27
N GLU A 846 -17.14 -33.74 -13.45
CA GLU A 846 -18.11 -33.66 -12.35
C GLU A 846 -19.31 -34.63 -12.56
N PRO A 847 -19.14 -35.94 -12.31
CA PRO A 847 -20.17 -36.95 -12.63
C PRO A 847 -21.48 -36.82 -11.86
N GLU A 848 -21.44 -36.19 -10.69
CA GLU A 848 -22.56 -35.99 -9.76
C GLU A 848 -23.10 -34.55 -9.82
N SER A 849 -22.73 -33.78 -10.85
CA SER A 849 -23.25 -32.43 -11.08
C SER A 849 -24.57 -32.49 -11.87
N ALA A 850 -25.69 -32.26 -11.18
CA ALA A 850 -27.01 -32.17 -11.81
C ALA A 850 -27.03 -31.14 -12.96
N TRP A 851 -26.27 -30.05 -12.82
CA TRP A 851 -26.15 -29.01 -13.84
C TRP A 851 -25.37 -29.50 -15.07
N ALA A 852 -24.25 -30.21 -14.90
CA ALA A 852 -23.49 -30.76 -16.03
C ALA A 852 -24.30 -31.82 -16.79
N LEU A 853 -24.94 -32.74 -16.06
CA LEU A 853 -25.80 -33.79 -16.62
C LEU A 853 -26.97 -33.20 -17.42
N TRP A 854 -27.63 -32.17 -16.88
CA TRP A 854 -28.67 -31.43 -17.57
C TRP A 854 -28.17 -30.83 -18.90
N ASN A 855 -27.02 -30.16 -18.89
CA ASN A 855 -26.47 -29.54 -20.10
C ASN A 855 -26.06 -30.58 -21.15
N ARG A 856 -25.56 -31.75 -20.74
CA ARG A 856 -25.28 -32.86 -21.67
C ARG A 856 -26.57 -33.46 -22.24
N GLY A 857 -27.59 -33.63 -21.41
CA GLY A 857 -28.93 -34.06 -21.85
C GLY A 857 -29.51 -33.12 -22.91
N GLU A 858 -29.37 -31.81 -22.73
CA GLU A 858 -29.79 -30.83 -23.72
C GLU A 858 -28.95 -30.87 -25.01
N ALA A 859 -27.64 -31.07 -24.93
CA ALA A 859 -26.79 -31.27 -26.11
C ALA A 859 -27.18 -32.55 -26.88
N LEU A 860 -27.46 -33.64 -26.16
CA LEU A 860 -27.96 -34.91 -26.72
C LEU A 860 -29.34 -34.74 -27.38
N ARG A 861 -30.24 -33.93 -26.79
CA ARG A 861 -31.53 -33.58 -27.40
C ARG A 861 -31.34 -32.86 -28.72
N CYS A 862 -30.44 -31.87 -28.79
CA CYS A 862 -30.12 -31.19 -30.05
C CYS A 862 -29.52 -32.13 -31.11
N LEU A 863 -28.83 -33.20 -30.71
CA LEU A 863 -28.32 -34.24 -31.60
C LEU A 863 -29.37 -35.30 -32.00
N GLY A 864 -30.60 -35.24 -31.46
CA GLY A 864 -31.63 -36.25 -31.69
C GLY A 864 -31.41 -37.58 -30.92
N ARG A 865 -30.44 -37.62 -29.99
CA ARG A 865 -30.14 -38.81 -29.15
C ARG A 865 -31.03 -38.82 -27.91
N PHE A 866 -32.35 -38.93 -28.13
CA PHE A 866 -33.37 -38.68 -27.09
C PHE A 866 -33.35 -39.65 -25.91
N GLU A 867 -33.09 -40.94 -26.13
CA GLU A 867 -33.03 -41.92 -25.02
C GLU A 867 -31.83 -41.69 -24.10
N GLU A 868 -30.68 -41.32 -24.66
CA GLU A 868 -29.50 -40.97 -23.86
C GLU A 868 -29.71 -39.66 -23.12
N ALA A 869 -30.34 -38.67 -23.77
CA ALA A 869 -30.74 -37.43 -23.13
C ALA A 869 -31.66 -37.72 -21.92
N ARG A 870 -32.68 -38.57 -22.10
CA ARG A 870 -33.60 -38.97 -21.01
C ARG A 870 -32.84 -39.55 -19.83
N ALA A 871 -31.91 -40.47 -20.05
CA ALA A 871 -31.14 -41.11 -18.98
C ALA A 871 -30.33 -40.09 -18.15
N ASP A 872 -29.70 -39.12 -18.81
CA ASP A 872 -28.98 -38.05 -18.11
C ASP A 872 -29.90 -37.13 -17.32
N LEU A 873 -31.06 -36.81 -17.87
CA LEU A 873 -32.06 -35.96 -17.23
C LEU A 873 -32.68 -36.64 -16.02
N ASP A 874 -32.94 -37.95 -16.08
CA ASP A 874 -33.38 -38.74 -14.94
C ASP A 874 -32.35 -38.73 -13.81
N ARG A 875 -31.06 -38.85 -14.14
CA ARG A 875 -29.96 -38.72 -13.15
C ARG A 875 -29.88 -37.31 -12.57
N ALA A 876 -29.97 -36.29 -13.42
CA ALA A 876 -29.96 -34.89 -12.98
C ALA A 876 -31.11 -34.59 -12.00
N LEU A 877 -32.31 -35.14 -12.27
CA LEU A 877 -33.49 -34.99 -11.41
C LEU A 877 -33.44 -35.84 -10.15
N ALA A 878 -32.72 -36.96 -10.15
CA ALA A 878 -32.46 -37.71 -8.92
C ALA A 878 -31.56 -36.92 -7.94
N LEU A 879 -30.62 -36.14 -8.49
CA LEU A 879 -29.72 -35.27 -7.72
C LEU A 879 -30.39 -33.94 -7.31
N SER A 880 -31.16 -33.34 -8.22
CA SER A 880 -31.86 -32.08 -8.00
C SER A 880 -33.30 -32.17 -8.55
N PRO A 881 -34.25 -32.65 -7.72
CA PRO A 881 -35.62 -32.89 -8.17
C PRO A 881 -36.33 -31.65 -8.70
N ASP A 882 -36.02 -30.46 -8.16
CA ASP A 882 -36.71 -29.20 -8.48
C ASP A 882 -35.96 -28.35 -9.51
N SER A 883 -35.02 -28.95 -10.24
CA SER A 883 -34.33 -28.27 -11.34
C SER A 883 -35.29 -27.99 -12.51
N VAL A 884 -35.81 -26.76 -12.59
CA VAL A 884 -36.72 -26.26 -13.65
C VAL A 884 -36.24 -26.67 -15.04
N TRP A 885 -34.95 -26.46 -15.31
CA TRP A 885 -34.37 -26.73 -16.62
C TRP A 885 -34.29 -28.22 -16.94
N ALA A 886 -33.87 -29.05 -15.99
CA ALA A 886 -33.82 -30.49 -16.17
C ALA A 886 -35.22 -31.09 -16.37
N VAL A 887 -36.21 -30.65 -15.57
CA VAL A 887 -37.61 -31.07 -15.72
C VAL A 887 -38.15 -30.63 -17.09
N GLY A 888 -38.02 -29.34 -17.43
CA GLY A 888 -38.58 -28.79 -18.66
C GLY A 888 -38.03 -29.47 -19.92
N CYS A 889 -36.76 -29.83 -19.92
CA CYS A 889 -36.21 -30.54 -21.05
C CYS A 889 -36.41 -32.03 -21.04
N ARG A 890 -36.54 -32.68 -19.88
CA ARG A 890 -37.04 -34.05 -19.89
C ARG A 890 -38.42 -34.06 -20.51
N GLY A 891 -39.28 -33.10 -20.17
CA GLY A 891 -40.54 -32.85 -20.85
C GLY A 891 -40.39 -32.68 -22.37
N ALA A 892 -39.44 -31.86 -22.83
CA ALA A 892 -39.17 -31.70 -24.26
C ALA A 892 -38.65 -33.00 -24.93
N VAL A 893 -37.77 -33.77 -24.29
CA VAL A 893 -37.27 -35.06 -24.79
C VAL A 893 -38.40 -36.10 -24.85
N LEU A 894 -39.25 -36.14 -23.82
CA LEU A 894 -40.42 -37.05 -23.76
C LEU A 894 -41.45 -36.70 -24.84
N HIS A 895 -41.59 -35.41 -25.20
CA HIS A 895 -42.40 -34.98 -26.33
C HIS A 895 -41.88 -35.58 -27.65
N GLU A 896 -40.57 -35.46 -27.90
CA GLU A 896 -39.93 -36.04 -29.11
C GLU A 896 -40.06 -37.58 -29.14
N LEU A 897 -40.02 -38.23 -27.98
CA LEU A 897 -40.27 -39.68 -27.81
C LEU A 897 -41.75 -40.08 -27.90
N ARG A 898 -42.66 -39.12 -28.16
CA ARG A 898 -44.13 -39.34 -28.24
C ARG A 898 -44.77 -39.83 -26.93
N LEU A 899 -44.09 -39.65 -25.79
CA LEU A 899 -44.59 -39.96 -24.45
C LEU A 899 -45.32 -38.76 -23.85
N TYR A 900 -46.37 -38.30 -24.54
CA TYR A 900 -46.99 -37.00 -24.27
C TYR A 900 -47.60 -36.83 -22.88
N GLY A 901 -48.06 -37.91 -22.24
CA GLY A 901 -48.59 -37.85 -20.88
C GLY A 901 -47.50 -37.50 -19.85
N GLU A 902 -46.34 -38.16 -19.95
CA GLU A 902 -45.18 -37.86 -19.11
C GLU A 902 -44.59 -36.49 -19.46
N ALA A 903 -44.53 -36.16 -20.75
CA ALA A 903 -44.05 -34.86 -21.23
C ALA A 903 -44.87 -33.70 -20.66
N LEU A 904 -46.20 -33.82 -20.70
CA LEU A 904 -47.10 -32.78 -20.19
C LEU A 904 -46.97 -32.66 -18.67
N ALA A 905 -46.86 -33.76 -17.94
CA ALA A 905 -46.67 -33.74 -16.49
C ALA A 905 -45.38 -33.01 -16.07
N ASP A 906 -44.27 -33.28 -16.78
CA ASP A 906 -43.01 -32.58 -16.56
C ASP A 906 -43.10 -31.09 -16.94
N LEU A 907 -43.72 -30.76 -18.06
CA LEU A 907 -43.86 -29.37 -18.50
C LEU A 907 -44.81 -28.56 -17.59
N ASP A 908 -45.89 -29.16 -17.10
CA ASP A 908 -46.76 -28.59 -16.07
C ASP A 908 -45.94 -28.30 -14.79
N ARG A 909 -45.10 -29.26 -14.37
CA ARG A 909 -44.22 -29.07 -13.22
C ARG A 909 -43.19 -27.96 -13.46
N ALA A 910 -42.57 -27.92 -14.64
CA ALA A 910 -41.57 -26.91 -14.98
C ALA A 910 -42.18 -25.49 -14.98
N VAL A 911 -43.37 -25.32 -15.56
CA VAL A 911 -44.10 -24.04 -15.54
C VAL A 911 -44.62 -23.68 -14.15
N ALA A 912 -44.93 -24.67 -13.29
CA ALA A 912 -45.28 -24.38 -11.90
C ALA A 912 -44.07 -23.91 -11.06
N LEU A 913 -42.88 -24.46 -11.33
CA LEU A 913 -41.64 -24.08 -10.66
C LEU A 913 -41.10 -22.73 -11.16
N ASP A 914 -41.19 -22.46 -12.46
CA ASP A 914 -40.87 -21.18 -13.07
C ASP A 914 -42.00 -20.72 -14.00
N PRO A 915 -42.94 -19.95 -13.45
CA PRO A 915 -44.06 -19.46 -14.24
C PRO A 915 -43.59 -18.59 -15.42
N ASP A 916 -42.53 -17.80 -15.27
CA ASP A 916 -42.11 -16.82 -16.27
C ASP A 916 -41.07 -17.38 -17.26
N GLY A 917 -40.88 -18.70 -17.25
CA GLY A 917 -40.04 -19.43 -18.20
C GLY A 917 -40.68 -19.54 -19.59
N ALA A 918 -40.37 -18.60 -20.49
CA ALA A 918 -40.91 -18.59 -21.85
C ALA A 918 -40.63 -19.88 -22.63
N TRP A 919 -39.42 -20.46 -22.49
CA TRP A 919 -39.06 -21.69 -23.19
C TRP A 919 -39.89 -22.90 -22.73
N GLN A 920 -40.08 -23.03 -21.42
CA GLN A 920 -40.90 -24.09 -20.81
C GLN A 920 -42.35 -23.95 -21.26
N LEU A 921 -42.86 -22.72 -21.29
CA LEU A 921 -44.20 -22.39 -21.76
C LEU A 921 -44.39 -22.74 -23.25
N MET A 922 -43.43 -22.40 -24.10
CA MET A 922 -43.43 -22.79 -25.52
C MET A 922 -43.49 -24.30 -25.69
N ARG A 923 -42.65 -25.06 -24.96
CA ARG A 923 -42.66 -26.53 -24.98
C ARG A 923 -43.97 -27.12 -24.48
N ARG A 924 -44.57 -26.51 -23.47
CA ARG A 924 -45.90 -26.88 -22.96
C ARG A 924 -46.98 -26.65 -24.00
N ILE A 925 -47.01 -25.49 -24.66
CA ILE A 925 -47.96 -25.15 -25.74
C ILE A 925 -47.92 -26.21 -26.84
N MET A 926 -46.72 -26.54 -27.34
CA MET A 926 -46.56 -27.58 -28.37
C MET A 926 -47.12 -28.93 -27.91
N THR A 927 -46.87 -29.30 -26.65
CA THR A 927 -47.38 -30.56 -26.09
C THR A 927 -48.90 -30.53 -25.87
N LEU A 928 -49.46 -29.42 -25.42
CA LEU A 928 -50.91 -29.22 -25.25
C LEU A 928 -51.64 -29.32 -26.59
N LEU A 929 -51.07 -28.76 -27.66
CA LEU A 929 -51.58 -28.91 -29.02
C LEU A 929 -51.49 -30.36 -29.50
N ALA A 930 -50.39 -31.07 -29.21
CA ALA A 930 -50.24 -32.48 -29.55
C ALA A 930 -51.27 -33.39 -28.85
N VAL A 931 -51.65 -33.08 -27.60
CA VAL A 931 -52.62 -33.89 -26.83
C VAL A 931 -54.07 -33.43 -26.96
N GLY A 932 -54.35 -32.38 -27.74
CA GLY A 932 -55.71 -31.89 -27.97
C GLY A 932 -56.31 -31.09 -26.83
N ARG A 933 -55.49 -30.25 -26.19
CA ARG A 933 -55.90 -29.24 -25.19
C ARG A 933 -55.71 -27.81 -25.73
N PRO A 934 -56.41 -27.42 -26.81
CA PRO A 934 -56.19 -26.15 -27.50
C PRO A 934 -56.53 -24.92 -26.66
N GLU A 935 -57.49 -25.01 -25.73
CA GLU A 935 -57.85 -23.88 -24.87
C GLU A 935 -56.75 -23.58 -23.83
N ASP A 936 -56.16 -24.61 -23.23
CA ASP A 936 -55.00 -24.44 -22.35
C ASP A 936 -53.79 -23.91 -23.13
N ALA A 937 -53.55 -24.41 -24.35
CA ALA A 937 -52.51 -23.90 -25.24
C ALA A 937 -52.72 -22.42 -25.58
N ARG A 938 -53.98 -21.99 -25.76
CA ARG A 938 -54.33 -20.58 -26.00
C ARG A 938 -54.04 -19.70 -24.78
N THR A 939 -54.39 -20.17 -23.57
CA THR A 939 -54.07 -19.46 -22.32
C THR A 939 -52.57 -19.27 -22.19
N ASP A 940 -51.79 -20.32 -22.45
CA ASP A 940 -50.33 -20.27 -22.42
C ASP A 940 -49.75 -19.37 -23.53
N LEU A 941 -50.33 -19.36 -24.72
CA LEU A 941 -49.92 -18.44 -25.81
C LEU A 941 -50.12 -16.98 -25.44
N HIS A 942 -51.26 -16.63 -24.82
CA HIS A 942 -51.49 -15.27 -24.34
C HIS A 942 -50.47 -14.85 -23.29
N ARG A 943 -50.05 -15.79 -22.44
CA ARG A 943 -48.97 -15.55 -21.50
C ARG A 943 -47.62 -15.42 -22.21
N TYR A 944 -47.32 -16.30 -23.16
CA TYR A 944 -46.08 -16.27 -23.94
C TYR A 944 -45.92 -14.96 -24.71
N LEU A 945 -46.99 -14.38 -25.24
CA LEU A 945 -46.96 -13.06 -25.90
C LEU A 945 -46.48 -11.91 -24.99
N VAL A 946 -46.51 -12.09 -23.67
CA VAL A 946 -46.03 -11.09 -22.71
C VAL A 946 -44.55 -11.27 -22.38
N ILE A 947 -44.05 -12.51 -22.37
CA ILE A 947 -42.73 -12.87 -21.80
C ILE A 947 -41.75 -13.51 -22.79
N GLY A 948 -42.23 -13.91 -23.97
CA GLY A 948 -41.48 -14.72 -24.93
C GLY A 948 -40.78 -13.90 -26.01
N ASP A 949 -39.75 -14.52 -26.59
CA ASP A 949 -38.87 -13.87 -27.58
C ASP A 949 -39.33 -14.11 -29.03
N ASP A 950 -39.98 -15.26 -29.32
CA ASP A 950 -40.48 -15.59 -30.66
C ASP A 950 -41.98 -15.26 -30.82
N LEU A 951 -42.26 -13.95 -30.88
CA LEU A 951 -43.62 -13.45 -31.02
C LEU A 951 -44.24 -13.79 -32.39
N ALA A 952 -43.41 -13.96 -33.43
CA ALA A 952 -43.87 -14.36 -34.76
C ALA A 952 -44.46 -15.78 -34.72
N TRP A 953 -43.76 -16.73 -34.10
CA TRP A 953 -44.25 -18.08 -33.84
C TRP A 953 -45.54 -18.08 -33.00
N ALA A 954 -45.59 -17.28 -31.94
CA ALA A 954 -46.75 -17.24 -31.05
C ALA A 954 -48.01 -16.73 -31.77
N HIS A 955 -47.90 -15.65 -32.54
CA HIS A 955 -49.00 -15.13 -33.34
C HIS A 955 -49.42 -16.09 -34.46
N HIS A 956 -48.47 -16.76 -35.11
CA HIS A 956 -48.79 -17.80 -36.10
C HIS A 956 -49.57 -18.97 -35.49
N THR A 957 -49.13 -19.46 -34.32
CA THR A 957 -49.80 -20.53 -33.58
C THR A 957 -51.20 -20.10 -33.10
N LEU A 958 -51.37 -18.84 -32.66
CA LEU A 958 -52.69 -18.30 -32.34
C LEU A 958 -53.60 -18.25 -33.57
N ALA A 959 -53.08 -17.87 -34.73
CA ALA A 959 -53.86 -17.87 -35.97
C ALA A 959 -54.36 -19.27 -36.34
N GLN A 960 -53.52 -20.28 -36.17
CA GLN A 960 -53.88 -21.69 -36.34
C GLN A 960 -55.04 -22.10 -35.42
N LEU A 961 -54.99 -21.72 -34.13
CA LEU A 961 -56.08 -21.97 -33.20
C LEU A 961 -57.37 -21.22 -33.57
N HIS A 962 -57.27 -19.95 -33.97
CA HIS A 962 -58.41 -19.16 -34.43
C HIS A 962 -59.08 -19.79 -35.66
N LEU A 963 -58.31 -20.34 -36.58
CA LEU A 963 -58.81 -21.05 -37.75
C LEU A 963 -59.62 -22.30 -37.36
N LEU A 964 -59.11 -23.11 -36.42
CA LEU A 964 -59.81 -24.29 -35.92
C LEU A 964 -61.11 -23.94 -35.18
N ASP A 965 -61.19 -22.77 -34.54
CA ASP A 965 -62.43 -22.25 -33.92
C ASP A 965 -63.44 -21.69 -34.94
N GLY A 966 -63.04 -21.50 -36.21
CA GLY A 966 -63.83 -20.78 -37.21
C GLY A 966 -63.79 -19.25 -37.09
N ARG A 967 -62.83 -18.68 -36.34
CA ARG A 967 -62.66 -17.24 -36.14
C ARG A 967 -61.71 -16.62 -37.17
N HIS A 968 -62.17 -16.57 -38.42
CA HIS A 968 -61.34 -16.20 -39.57
C HIS A 968 -60.79 -14.76 -39.53
N GLN A 969 -61.53 -13.81 -38.95
CA GLN A 969 -61.05 -12.42 -38.80
C GLN A 969 -59.91 -12.32 -37.79
N ASP A 970 -60.02 -13.01 -36.65
CA ASP A 970 -58.97 -13.07 -35.63
C ASP A 970 -57.71 -13.76 -36.19
N ALA A 971 -57.89 -14.84 -36.98
CA ALA A 971 -56.79 -15.52 -37.66
C ALA A 971 -56.06 -14.60 -38.65
N ALA A 972 -56.79 -13.84 -39.48
CA ALA A 972 -56.20 -12.90 -40.41
C ALA A 972 -55.37 -11.81 -39.70
N ALA A 973 -55.89 -11.28 -38.59
CA ALA A 973 -55.19 -10.29 -37.78
C ALA A 973 -53.91 -10.86 -37.15
N ALA A 974 -53.96 -12.07 -36.61
CA ALA A 974 -52.80 -12.74 -36.03
C ALA A 974 -51.72 -13.06 -37.08
N LEU A 975 -52.09 -13.50 -38.29
CA LEU A 975 -51.12 -13.72 -39.38
C LEU A 975 -50.48 -12.42 -39.87
N ALA A 976 -51.24 -11.33 -39.96
CA ALA A 976 -50.70 -10.03 -40.33
C ALA A 976 -49.66 -9.55 -39.31
N GLU A 977 -49.92 -9.79 -38.02
CA GLU A 977 -48.97 -9.46 -36.96
C GLU A 977 -47.73 -10.37 -36.98
N ALA A 978 -47.91 -11.69 -37.18
CA ALA A 978 -46.78 -12.62 -37.34
C ALA A 978 -45.87 -12.22 -38.52
N ALA A 979 -46.47 -11.82 -39.66
CA ALA A 979 -45.73 -11.33 -40.82
C ALA A 979 -44.99 -10.00 -40.51
N ARG A 980 -45.61 -9.07 -39.77
CA ARG A 980 -44.97 -7.83 -39.31
C ARG A 980 -43.75 -8.10 -38.42
N LEU A 981 -43.81 -9.17 -37.64
CA LEU A 981 -42.76 -9.63 -36.73
C LEU A 981 -41.70 -10.51 -37.42
N GLY A 982 -41.79 -10.72 -38.74
CA GLY A 982 -40.76 -11.38 -39.52
C GLY A 982 -40.98 -12.87 -39.79
N LEU A 983 -42.21 -13.39 -39.65
CA LEU A 983 -42.53 -14.75 -40.11
C LEU A 983 -42.16 -14.91 -41.59
N VAL A 984 -41.23 -15.82 -41.89
CA VAL A 984 -40.71 -16.05 -43.24
C VAL A 984 -41.74 -16.83 -44.08
N GLU A 985 -42.02 -16.34 -45.28
CA GLU A 985 -42.80 -17.10 -46.28
C GLU A 985 -42.04 -18.36 -46.72
N PRO A 986 -42.72 -19.48 -47.00
CA PRO A 986 -44.16 -19.60 -47.26
C PRO A 986 -45.02 -19.92 -46.03
N ALA A 987 -44.46 -20.05 -44.83
CA ALA A 987 -45.16 -20.60 -43.66
C ALA A 987 -46.49 -19.88 -43.35
N GLY A 988 -46.56 -18.55 -43.43
CA GLY A 988 -47.83 -17.82 -43.21
C GLY A 988 -48.81 -17.83 -44.39
N LEU A 989 -48.38 -18.21 -45.60
CA LEU A 989 -49.20 -18.14 -46.81
C LEU A 989 -50.24 -19.26 -46.89
N GLU A 990 -49.95 -20.42 -46.31
CA GLU A 990 -50.90 -21.54 -46.25
C GLU A 990 -52.07 -21.20 -45.32
N GLU A 991 -51.79 -20.70 -44.12
CA GLU A 991 -52.81 -20.25 -43.18
C GLU A 991 -53.57 -19.04 -43.72
N LEU A 992 -52.92 -18.13 -44.44
CA LEU A 992 -53.58 -16.99 -45.07
C LEU A 992 -54.52 -17.41 -46.19
N THR A 993 -54.09 -18.32 -47.07
CA THR A 993 -54.97 -18.88 -48.11
C THR A 993 -56.15 -19.60 -47.48
N ARG A 994 -55.94 -20.39 -46.42
CA ARG A 994 -57.02 -21.03 -45.65
C ARG A 994 -57.99 -19.99 -45.06
N THR A 995 -57.47 -18.93 -44.45
CA THR A 995 -58.28 -17.83 -43.87
C THR A 995 -59.15 -17.15 -44.93
N GLN A 996 -58.58 -16.84 -46.10
CA GLN A 996 -59.30 -16.22 -47.22
C GLN A 996 -60.38 -17.14 -47.79
N ARG A 997 -60.07 -18.44 -47.98
CA ARG A 997 -61.06 -19.44 -48.45
C ARG A 997 -62.25 -19.54 -47.50
N ARG A 998 -61.97 -19.53 -46.20
CA ARG A 998 -63.00 -19.54 -45.15
C ARG A 998 -63.86 -18.27 -45.10
N ALA A 999 -63.27 -17.12 -45.39
CA ALA A 999 -63.99 -15.86 -45.53
C ALA A 999 -64.80 -15.74 -46.84
N GLY A 1000 -64.67 -16.71 -47.76
CA GLY A 1000 -65.28 -16.65 -49.08
C GLY A 1000 -64.57 -15.71 -50.06
N GLU A 1001 -63.35 -15.27 -49.74
CA GLU A 1001 -62.51 -14.38 -50.54
C GLU A 1001 -61.73 -15.18 -51.61
N TRP A 1002 -62.45 -15.93 -52.45
CA TRP A 1002 -61.88 -16.90 -53.38
C TRP A 1002 -60.83 -16.34 -54.34
N ARG A 1003 -60.98 -15.06 -54.74
CA ARG A 1003 -59.99 -14.39 -55.59
C ARG A 1003 -58.66 -14.19 -54.85
N ALA A 1004 -58.72 -13.63 -53.64
CA ALA A 1004 -57.53 -13.42 -52.81
C ALA A 1004 -56.84 -14.75 -52.45
N ALA A 1005 -57.64 -15.79 -52.17
CA ALA A 1005 -57.13 -17.13 -51.93
C ALA A 1005 -56.33 -17.69 -53.12
N ARG A 1006 -56.79 -17.49 -54.36
CA ARG A 1006 -56.04 -17.92 -55.54
C ARG A 1006 -54.78 -17.12 -55.77
N GLU A 1007 -54.86 -15.79 -55.67
CA GLU A 1007 -53.70 -14.91 -55.84
C GLU A 1007 -52.60 -15.24 -54.81
N THR A 1008 -53.00 -15.54 -53.56
CA THR A 1008 -52.08 -15.96 -52.50
C THR A 1008 -51.54 -17.38 -52.72
N ALA A 1009 -52.35 -18.32 -53.23
CA ALA A 1009 -51.89 -19.66 -53.59
C ALA A 1009 -50.90 -19.64 -54.77
N ASP A 1010 -51.11 -18.78 -55.77
CA ASP A 1010 -50.18 -18.59 -56.88
C ASP A 1010 -48.86 -17.96 -56.40
N ARG A 1011 -48.93 -17.02 -55.45
CA ARG A 1011 -47.73 -16.50 -54.77
C ARG A 1011 -46.98 -17.60 -54.03
N MET A 1012 -47.71 -18.43 -53.27
CA MET A 1012 -47.12 -19.59 -52.58
C MET A 1012 -46.51 -20.56 -53.58
N ARG A 1013 -47.15 -20.81 -54.73
CA ARG A 1013 -46.65 -21.69 -55.80
C ARG A 1013 -45.31 -21.22 -56.35
N ALA A 1014 -45.07 -19.91 -56.41
CA ALA A 1014 -43.78 -19.35 -56.83
C ALA A 1014 -42.64 -19.62 -55.84
N LEU A 1015 -42.96 -19.82 -54.55
CA LEU A 1015 -42.00 -20.10 -53.48
C LEU A 1015 -41.89 -21.60 -53.18
N HIS A 1016 -43.00 -22.32 -53.25
CA HIS A 1016 -43.16 -23.72 -52.91
C HIS A 1016 -44.22 -24.36 -53.81
N GLU A 1017 -43.77 -24.95 -54.91
CA GLU A 1017 -44.64 -25.31 -56.04
C GLU A 1017 -45.81 -26.21 -55.65
N ALA A 1018 -45.58 -27.39 -55.04
CA ALA A 1018 -46.71 -28.27 -54.74
C ALA A 1018 -47.60 -27.77 -53.60
N GLY A 1019 -47.06 -27.06 -52.61
CA GLY A 1019 -47.88 -26.45 -51.54
C GLY A 1019 -48.82 -25.40 -52.12
N GLY A 1020 -48.32 -24.55 -53.03
CA GLY A 1020 -49.15 -23.58 -53.73
C GLY A 1020 -50.18 -24.22 -54.66
N VAL A 1021 -49.82 -25.28 -55.40
CA VAL A 1021 -50.77 -26.03 -56.25
C VAL A 1021 -51.86 -26.70 -55.40
N PHE A 1022 -51.50 -27.24 -54.24
CA PHE A 1022 -52.44 -27.81 -53.27
C PHE A 1022 -53.43 -26.76 -52.75
N CYS A 1023 -52.93 -25.59 -52.29
CA CYS A 1023 -53.78 -24.49 -51.87
C CYS A 1023 -54.67 -23.95 -53.01
N LEU A 1024 -54.16 -23.93 -54.24
CA LEU A 1024 -54.89 -23.50 -55.43
C LEU A 1024 -56.03 -24.46 -55.76
N ALA A 1025 -55.78 -25.78 -55.68
CA ALA A 1025 -56.80 -26.81 -55.88
C ALA A 1025 -57.94 -26.65 -54.87
N LEU A 1026 -57.60 -26.44 -53.59
CA LEU A 1026 -58.56 -26.15 -52.52
C LEU A 1026 -59.38 -24.87 -52.77
N ALA A 1027 -58.76 -23.80 -53.28
CA ALA A 1027 -59.45 -22.55 -53.60
C ALA A 1027 -60.43 -22.71 -54.78
N ILE A 1028 -60.03 -23.43 -55.83
CA ILE A 1028 -60.88 -23.70 -56.99
C ILE A 1028 -62.04 -24.64 -56.61
N ALA A 1029 -61.76 -25.67 -55.81
CA ALA A 1029 -62.77 -26.60 -55.33
C ALA A 1029 -63.88 -25.87 -54.55
N GLY A 1030 -63.51 -24.96 -53.64
CA GLY A 1030 -64.49 -24.18 -52.88
C GLY A 1030 -65.30 -23.17 -53.72
N GLU A 1031 -64.67 -22.49 -54.69
CA GLU A 1031 -65.35 -21.48 -55.52
C GLU A 1031 -66.24 -22.09 -56.61
N ARG A 1032 -65.74 -23.11 -57.31
CA ARG A 1032 -66.30 -23.62 -58.57
C ARG A 1032 -66.71 -25.09 -58.52
N GLY A 1033 -66.38 -25.77 -57.43
CA GLY A 1033 -66.68 -27.18 -57.22
C GLY A 1033 -65.57 -28.15 -57.58
N GLN A 1034 -65.71 -29.39 -57.11
CA GLN A 1034 -64.67 -30.42 -57.23
C GLN A 1034 -64.31 -30.75 -58.68
N ASP A 1035 -65.29 -30.81 -59.58
CA ASP A 1035 -65.05 -31.11 -60.99
C ASP A 1035 -64.15 -30.07 -61.68
N ALA A 1036 -64.29 -28.79 -61.32
CA ALA A 1036 -63.44 -27.72 -61.83
C ALA A 1036 -62.01 -27.80 -61.26
N ALA A 1037 -61.85 -28.36 -60.05
CA ALA A 1037 -60.56 -28.52 -59.39
C ALA A 1037 -59.81 -29.80 -59.77
N ARG A 1038 -60.48 -30.84 -60.31
CA ARG A 1038 -59.86 -32.14 -60.67
C ARG A 1038 -58.56 -32.03 -61.49
N PRO A 1039 -58.42 -31.14 -62.50
CA PRO A 1039 -57.15 -30.99 -63.22
C PRO A 1039 -56.00 -30.52 -62.33
N VAL A 1040 -56.29 -29.63 -61.39
CA VAL A 1040 -55.31 -29.08 -60.44
C VAL A 1040 -55.01 -30.09 -59.33
N TRP A 1041 -55.99 -30.87 -58.88
CA TRP A 1041 -55.75 -32.00 -57.98
C TRP A 1041 -54.80 -33.05 -58.57
N ARG A 1042 -54.94 -33.39 -59.87
CA ARG A 1042 -53.98 -34.28 -60.57
C ARG A 1042 -52.59 -33.67 -60.74
N GLU A 1043 -52.49 -32.35 -60.73
CA GLU A 1043 -51.21 -31.65 -60.72
C GLU A 1043 -50.59 -31.73 -59.32
N ALA A 1044 -51.36 -31.48 -58.27
CA ALA A 1044 -50.94 -31.62 -56.88
C ALA A 1044 -50.44 -33.05 -56.59
N ASP A 1045 -51.20 -34.07 -57.02
CA ASP A 1045 -50.87 -35.49 -56.86
C ASP A 1045 -49.50 -35.85 -57.47
N ARG A 1046 -49.27 -35.46 -58.73
CA ARG A 1046 -47.99 -35.69 -59.42
C ARG A 1046 -46.81 -35.00 -58.75
N LEU A 1047 -47.03 -33.80 -58.20
CA LEU A 1047 -45.99 -33.05 -57.51
C LEU A 1047 -45.72 -33.61 -56.10
N ALA A 1048 -46.76 -34.12 -55.42
CA ALA A 1048 -46.66 -34.74 -54.11
C ALA A 1048 -45.83 -36.04 -54.14
N SER A 1049 -45.91 -36.83 -55.21
CA SER A 1049 -45.10 -38.06 -55.37
C SER A 1049 -43.58 -37.83 -55.45
N GLY A 1050 -43.14 -36.59 -55.66
CA GLY A 1050 -41.72 -36.21 -55.73
C GLY A 1050 -41.19 -35.57 -54.44
N TRP A 1051 -41.99 -35.47 -53.38
CA TRP A 1051 -41.61 -34.84 -52.12
C TRP A 1051 -41.03 -35.85 -51.13
N GLU A 1052 -39.83 -35.58 -50.61
CA GLU A 1052 -39.31 -36.26 -49.42
C GLU A 1052 -40.04 -35.69 -48.18
N LEU A 1053 -41.28 -36.12 -47.96
CA LEU A 1053 -42.00 -35.87 -46.72
C LEU A 1053 -41.68 -36.98 -45.71
N THR A 1054 -41.75 -36.65 -44.43
CA THR A 1054 -41.83 -37.67 -43.37
C THR A 1054 -43.08 -38.51 -43.59
N GLU A 1055 -43.01 -39.80 -43.23
CA GLU A 1055 -44.03 -40.82 -43.56
C GLU A 1055 -45.47 -40.36 -43.24
N GLY A 1056 -45.69 -39.67 -42.10
CA GLY A 1056 -47.00 -39.14 -41.71
C GLY A 1056 -47.45 -37.86 -42.42
N ALA A 1057 -46.52 -36.97 -42.80
CA ALA A 1057 -46.87 -35.77 -43.57
C ALA A 1057 -47.23 -36.12 -45.02
N SER A 1058 -46.60 -37.18 -45.56
CA SER A 1058 -46.95 -37.75 -46.86
C SER A 1058 -48.39 -38.25 -46.85
N ASP A 1059 -48.76 -39.10 -45.89
CA ASP A 1059 -50.12 -39.65 -45.85
C ASP A 1059 -51.19 -38.55 -45.68
N PHE A 1060 -50.90 -37.51 -44.89
CA PHE A 1060 -51.81 -36.37 -44.68
C PHE A 1060 -52.16 -35.68 -45.98
N LEU A 1061 -51.14 -35.32 -46.78
CA LEU A 1061 -51.30 -34.63 -48.03
C LEU A 1061 -52.06 -35.49 -49.05
N HIS A 1062 -51.64 -36.75 -49.20
CA HIS A 1062 -52.25 -37.69 -50.14
C HIS A 1062 -53.72 -38.01 -49.77
N ALA A 1063 -54.07 -38.10 -48.49
CA ALA A 1063 -55.46 -38.24 -48.07
C ALA A 1063 -56.33 -37.07 -48.58
N VAL A 1064 -55.87 -35.82 -48.42
CA VAL A 1064 -56.66 -34.65 -48.88
C VAL A 1064 -56.74 -34.61 -50.42
N ILE A 1065 -55.65 -34.96 -51.12
CA ILE A 1065 -55.62 -35.03 -52.59
C ILE A 1065 -56.57 -36.12 -53.11
N ALA A 1066 -56.52 -37.32 -52.53
CA ALA A 1066 -57.40 -38.45 -52.88
C ALA A 1066 -58.88 -38.08 -52.66
N ALA A 1067 -59.19 -37.38 -51.57
CA ALA A 1067 -60.53 -36.83 -51.34
C ALA A 1067 -60.97 -35.83 -52.41
N GLY A 1068 -60.07 -34.96 -52.88
CA GLY A 1068 -60.32 -34.00 -53.96
C GLY A 1068 -60.47 -34.64 -55.35
N LEU A 1069 -59.80 -35.77 -55.60
CA LEU A 1069 -59.92 -36.56 -56.82
C LEU A 1069 -61.16 -37.47 -56.84
N GLY A 1070 -61.71 -37.78 -55.67
CA GLY A 1070 -62.74 -38.80 -55.49
C GLY A 1070 -62.18 -40.22 -55.53
N ASP A 1071 -60.88 -40.40 -55.23
CA ASP A 1071 -60.26 -41.72 -55.09
C ASP A 1071 -60.46 -42.26 -53.67
N TRP A 1072 -61.58 -42.96 -53.49
CA TRP A 1072 -62.01 -43.40 -52.17
C TRP A 1072 -61.15 -44.54 -51.60
N ALA A 1073 -60.54 -45.35 -52.46
CA ALA A 1073 -59.70 -46.47 -52.03
C ALA A 1073 -58.36 -45.94 -51.51
N ASP A 1074 -57.76 -45.02 -52.27
CA ASP A 1074 -56.51 -44.36 -51.90
C ASP A 1074 -56.68 -43.50 -50.63
N LEU A 1075 -57.80 -42.79 -50.52
CA LEU A 1075 -58.15 -42.08 -49.29
C LEU A 1075 -58.26 -43.02 -48.08
N ASP A 1076 -58.89 -44.19 -48.21
CA ASP A 1076 -59.03 -45.14 -47.11
C ASP A 1076 -57.69 -45.72 -46.64
N GLU A 1077 -56.77 -45.96 -47.58
CA GLU A 1077 -55.41 -46.44 -47.29
C GLU A 1077 -54.63 -45.40 -46.49
N HIS A 1078 -54.56 -44.15 -46.97
CA HIS A 1078 -53.87 -43.08 -46.27
C HIS A 1078 -54.55 -42.73 -44.93
N LEU A 1079 -55.88 -42.77 -44.84
CA LEU A 1079 -56.57 -42.61 -43.55
C LEU A 1079 -56.30 -43.78 -42.59
N ALA A 1080 -56.12 -45.01 -43.08
CA ALA A 1080 -55.72 -46.12 -42.22
C ALA A 1080 -54.30 -45.90 -41.66
N GLY A 1081 -53.37 -45.43 -42.48
CA GLY A 1081 -52.04 -45.00 -42.02
C GLY A 1081 -52.11 -43.87 -40.99
N LEU A 1082 -52.79 -42.76 -41.32
CA LEU A 1082 -52.90 -41.59 -40.45
C LEU A 1082 -53.61 -41.86 -39.12
N LEU A 1083 -54.57 -42.77 -39.08
CA LEU A 1083 -55.37 -43.01 -37.87
C LEU A 1083 -54.84 -44.17 -37.00
N THR A 1084 -53.69 -44.78 -37.35
CA THR A 1084 -53.08 -45.89 -36.59
C THR A 1084 -51.80 -45.47 -35.85
N GLY A 1085 -51.79 -45.47 -34.51
CA GLY A 1085 -50.59 -45.15 -33.70
C GLY A 1085 -50.76 -43.96 -32.74
N VAL A 1086 -49.65 -43.45 -32.19
CA VAL A 1086 -49.63 -42.18 -31.43
C VAL A 1086 -49.63 -41.03 -32.44
N ARG A 1087 -50.59 -40.13 -32.32
CA ARG A 1087 -50.85 -39.02 -33.25
C ARG A 1087 -50.99 -37.72 -32.49
N GLU A 1088 -50.57 -36.64 -33.11
CA GLU A 1088 -50.80 -35.30 -32.59
C GLU A 1088 -52.22 -34.85 -32.98
N TRP A 1089 -52.93 -34.26 -32.02
CA TRP A 1089 -54.28 -33.77 -32.24
C TRP A 1089 -54.33 -32.71 -33.34
N VAL A 1090 -53.31 -31.85 -33.44
CA VAL A 1090 -53.25 -30.77 -34.43
C VAL A 1090 -53.35 -31.30 -35.86
N ASP A 1091 -52.61 -32.37 -36.18
CA ASP A 1091 -52.62 -32.98 -37.52
C ASP A 1091 -54.01 -33.55 -37.85
N VAL A 1092 -54.62 -34.28 -36.91
CA VAL A 1092 -55.95 -34.88 -37.11
C VAL A 1092 -57.05 -33.80 -37.17
N ALA A 1093 -56.90 -32.71 -36.42
CA ALA A 1093 -57.80 -31.56 -36.46
C ALA A 1093 -57.74 -30.85 -37.82
N TRP A 1094 -56.54 -30.64 -38.37
CA TRP A 1094 -56.37 -30.06 -39.70
C TRP A 1094 -56.92 -30.96 -40.81
N LEU A 1095 -56.71 -32.27 -40.71
CA LEU A 1095 -57.26 -33.22 -41.67
C LEU A 1095 -58.80 -33.17 -41.67
N ALA A 1096 -59.41 -33.15 -40.48
CA ALA A 1096 -60.86 -33.00 -40.33
C ALA A 1096 -61.36 -31.66 -40.90
N ASP A 1097 -60.59 -30.58 -40.73
CA ASP A 1097 -60.95 -29.27 -41.26
C ASP A 1097 -60.96 -29.27 -42.79
N LEU A 1098 -59.87 -29.72 -43.43
CA LEU A 1098 -59.70 -29.76 -44.88
C LEU A 1098 -60.71 -30.70 -45.57
N LEU A 1099 -60.90 -31.92 -45.05
CA LEU A 1099 -61.93 -32.84 -45.57
C LEU A 1099 -63.34 -32.23 -45.40
N GLY A 1100 -63.56 -31.48 -44.32
CA GLY A 1100 -64.80 -30.74 -44.09
C GLY A 1100 -65.01 -29.56 -45.05
N GLU A 1101 -63.96 -28.95 -45.59
CA GLU A 1101 -64.06 -27.97 -46.68
C GLU A 1101 -64.44 -28.63 -47.99
N LEU A 1102 -63.78 -29.74 -48.34
CA LEU A 1102 -64.07 -30.50 -49.55
C LEU A 1102 -65.51 -31.01 -49.56
N ALA A 1103 -66.03 -31.45 -48.41
CA ALA A 1103 -67.42 -31.90 -48.26
C ALA A 1103 -68.45 -30.77 -48.43
N ARG A 1104 -68.07 -29.50 -48.22
CA ARG A 1104 -68.92 -28.32 -48.40
C ARG A 1104 -68.78 -27.68 -49.79
N ALA A 1105 -67.83 -28.13 -50.60
CA ALA A 1105 -67.61 -27.59 -51.93
C ALA A 1105 -68.85 -27.78 -52.83
N PRO A 1106 -69.24 -26.78 -53.64
CA PRO A 1106 -70.39 -26.89 -54.53
C PRO A 1106 -70.16 -27.93 -55.64
N GLY A 1107 -71.23 -28.52 -56.20
CA GLY A 1107 -71.14 -29.27 -57.46
C GLY A 1107 -70.69 -30.74 -57.41
N GLY A 1108 -70.51 -31.35 -56.23
CA GLY A 1108 -70.28 -32.81 -56.11
C GLY A 1108 -71.56 -33.64 -56.29
N THR A 1109 -71.44 -34.91 -56.68
CA THR A 1109 -72.59 -35.82 -56.69
C THR A 1109 -73.02 -36.15 -55.24
N PRO A 1110 -74.31 -36.40 -54.98
CA PRO A 1110 -74.77 -36.78 -53.65
C PRO A 1110 -74.03 -37.99 -53.06
N GLU A 1111 -73.60 -38.93 -53.92
CA GLU A 1111 -72.85 -40.13 -53.53
C GLU A 1111 -71.42 -39.81 -53.09
N GLU A 1112 -70.72 -38.91 -53.78
CA GLU A 1112 -69.37 -38.46 -53.37
C GLU A 1112 -69.42 -37.70 -52.03
N ALA A 1113 -70.44 -36.87 -51.82
CA ALA A 1113 -70.65 -36.16 -50.56
C ALA A 1113 -70.90 -37.12 -49.38
N GLU A 1114 -71.71 -38.16 -49.58
CA GLU A 1114 -71.98 -39.18 -48.56
C GLU A 1114 -70.72 -40.00 -48.21
N ARG A 1115 -69.96 -40.43 -49.23
CA ARG A 1115 -68.70 -41.18 -49.05
C ARG A 1115 -67.66 -40.37 -48.27
N LEU A 1116 -67.52 -39.08 -48.56
CA LEU A 1116 -66.61 -38.20 -47.83
C LEU A 1116 -67.11 -37.92 -46.41
N ALA A 1117 -68.42 -37.76 -46.21
CA ALA A 1117 -69.01 -37.53 -44.89
C ALA A 1117 -68.73 -38.67 -43.90
N VAL A 1118 -68.79 -39.93 -44.34
CA VAL A 1118 -68.47 -41.11 -43.52
C VAL A 1118 -67.01 -41.07 -43.05
N ARG A 1119 -66.08 -40.75 -43.96
CA ARG A 1119 -64.65 -40.68 -43.64
C ARG A 1119 -64.31 -39.50 -42.75
N LEU A 1120 -64.92 -38.34 -43.02
CA LEU A 1120 -64.81 -37.17 -42.15
C LEU A 1120 -65.32 -37.46 -40.73
N ALA A 1121 -66.41 -38.22 -40.57
CA ALA A 1121 -66.89 -38.63 -39.25
C ALA A 1121 -65.84 -39.49 -38.51
N ARG A 1122 -65.19 -40.44 -39.20
CA ARG A 1122 -64.10 -41.26 -38.63
C ARG A 1122 -62.90 -40.42 -38.19
N VAL A 1123 -62.49 -39.43 -38.99
CA VAL A 1123 -61.39 -38.52 -38.62
C VAL A 1123 -61.76 -37.66 -37.41
N ARG A 1124 -62.99 -37.15 -37.35
CA ARG A 1124 -63.49 -36.38 -36.19
C ARG A 1124 -63.55 -37.22 -34.92
N GLU A 1125 -64.02 -38.45 -35.01
CA GLU A 1125 -64.04 -39.39 -33.88
C GLU A 1125 -62.62 -39.66 -33.36
N ALA A 1126 -61.64 -39.84 -34.25
CA ALA A 1126 -60.25 -40.02 -33.86
C ALA A 1126 -59.66 -38.76 -33.19
N ARG A 1127 -59.95 -37.56 -33.73
CA ARG A 1127 -59.57 -36.28 -33.11
C ARG A 1127 -60.14 -36.17 -31.70
N ASP A 1128 -61.44 -36.43 -31.54
CA ASP A 1128 -62.13 -36.30 -30.25
C ASP A 1128 -61.66 -37.37 -29.25
N ALA A 1129 -61.26 -38.55 -29.73
CA ALA A 1129 -60.65 -39.60 -28.91
C ALA A 1129 -59.28 -39.20 -28.34
N ILE A 1130 -58.49 -38.39 -29.07
CA ILE A 1130 -57.22 -37.84 -28.55
C ILE A 1130 -57.53 -36.87 -27.40
N CYS A 1131 -58.46 -35.94 -27.58
CA CYS A 1131 -58.91 -35.06 -26.50
C CYS A 1131 -59.37 -35.84 -25.26
N GLY A 1132 -60.14 -36.92 -25.47
CA GLY A 1132 -60.65 -37.76 -24.38
C GLY A 1132 -59.55 -38.53 -23.64
N ARG A 1133 -58.46 -38.91 -24.32
CA ARG A 1133 -57.34 -39.64 -23.70
C ARG A 1133 -56.54 -38.78 -22.72
N TYR A 1134 -56.46 -37.48 -22.98
CA TYR A 1134 -55.65 -36.53 -22.21
C TYR A 1134 -56.50 -35.44 -21.53
N ALA A 1135 -57.79 -35.70 -21.34
CA ALA A 1135 -58.66 -34.83 -20.57
C ALA A 1135 -58.17 -34.73 -19.10
N PRO A 1136 -58.24 -33.53 -18.49
CA PRO A 1136 -57.74 -33.28 -17.14
C PRO A 1136 -58.47 -34.07 -16.04
#